data_AF-A0AAV2R979-F1
#
_entry.id   AF-A0AAV2R979-F1
#
_cell.length_a   1.000
_cell.length_b   1.000
_cell.length_c   1.000
_cell.angle_alpha   90.00
_cell.angle_beta   90.00
_cell.angle_gamma   90.00
#
_symmetry.space_group_name_H-M   'P 1'
#
loop_
_entity.id
_entity.type
_entity.pdbx_description
1 polymer ?
#
loop_
_entity_poly.entity_id
_entity_poly.type
_entity_poly.pdbx_seq_one_letter_code
_entity_poly.pdbx_strand_id
1 'polypeptide(L)'
;MKKLLYLCMIFSVLLNETKGSRYSNPECEDEDLPSLTVHTLISLMERWEEANPQEPMPAVASALYNKYSIIHDDMGDLEQFKETLVKDILGESPTVPEDMFSTAEECALESMLSHNTHDVDGHPEENGVIYTLAGPVAGGTLLAGLEVMHRFEGIPLPELPSLAEAAMPPEMQAHLIYPLYASTLAGDLAEMAVQFMAQPDSEPSVGPLGHFYTSSHCPRTYAFMEDDFHYQGLTFTRAEIFGGIDALLISSGLSEQWVGSDLRLSQVLAMYYGHQGLPEKSEYRSCNRMNLFDTLDINEIKAQAKTFMFGVIRNYEDRVQWIEENIDNFADIEGEFDAALDTAWETFNSFAGPAYAYEDYEPCSEGEGGQCPSEVDLVVVTEHPRGGSPAIENYLPHLVEYMSHGTGGSTLSIIDDRTARWVTELKHIQNIHRWSCNFHTKAPRGFKRNVRAVWNNLEQHYRSFYEHYKDNQHEPPMQVLLFNYPSKWQAQDFMDRMAAFQEKFPVVKIFIVGGETNNFVKIHDELPDISFDYSDTHHWDSFAENINRKICPDPRPLFDMPTFTTTPAPETDELEEEVTEGEDGDITEEYSTERPQVEDSGECDEGFVGVGSECFQVHDNEFLRWDVARQHCKEEGLDLAAPSDPVMLRDFLQQHDLGYDYWLGARGTGDGFFWINGEPVDGPWQPGHPFVSGRNRCVDFRTKSLPPLFDFTCSNSQRFICQQFPEEE
;
A
#
# COMPACT_ATOMS: atom_id res chain seq x y z
N MET A 1 22.76 -5.11 52.80
CA MET A 1 23.42 -4.45 51.65
C MET A 1 23.74 -5.41 50.50
N LYS A 2 24.48 -6.52 50.68
CA LYS A 2 24.75 -7.47 49.57
C LYS A 2 23.53 -8.19 48.98
N LYS A 3 22.44 -8.38 49.74
CA LYS A 3 21.16 -8.92 49.22
C LYS A 3 20.29 -7.91 48.47
N LEU A 4 20.52 -6.59 48.65
CA LEU A 4 19.79 -5.56 47.91
C LEU A 4 20.40 -5.35 46.51
N LEU A 5 21.73 -5.43 46.40
CA LEU A 5 22.43 -5.38 45.10
C LEU A 5 22.11 -6.57 44.20
N TYR A 6 21.89 -7.77 44.76
CA TYR A 6 21.51 -8.94 43.97
C TYR A 6 20.07 -8.87 43.47
N LEU A 7 19.16 -8.22 44.22
CA LEU A 7 17.79 -7.97 43.77
C LEU A 7 17.72 -6.84 42.74
N CYS A 8 18.56 -5.80 42.84
CA CYS A 8 18.70 -4.80 41.78
C CYS A 8 19.27 -5.41 40.49
N MET A 9 20.30 -6.26 40.55
CA MET A 9 20.80 -6.93 39.34
C MET A 9 19.78 -7.91 38.74
N ILE A 10 19.00 -8.61 39.56
CA ILE A 10 17.94 -9.51 39.05
C ILE A 10 16.76 -8.70 38.48
N PHE A 11 16.43 -7.52 39.03
CA PHE A 11 15.43 -6.62 38.42
C PHE A 11 15.94 -5.97 37.14
N SER A 12 17.23 -5.62 37.06
CA SER A 12 17.85 -5.13 35.83
C SER A 12 17.93 -6.21 34.76
N VAL A 13 18.10 -7.48 35.12
CA VAL A 13 18.14 -8.61 34.16
C VAL A 13 16.73 -9.08 33.76
N LEU A 14 15.71 -8.94 34.62
CA LEU A 14 14.31 -9.23 34.29
C LEU A 14 13.59 -8.08 33.58
N LEU A 15 14.17 -6.89 33.54
CA LEU A 15 13.76 -5.79 32.66
C LEU A 15 14.60 -5.73 31.37
N ASN A 16 15.59 -6.61 31.20
CA ASN A 16 16.45 -6.68 30.02
C ASN A 16 16.02 -7.75 29.00
N GLU A 17 14.75 -8.16 29.04
CA GLU A 17 14.07 -8.62 27.83
C GLU A 17 13.30 -7.44 27.23
N THR A 18 13.98 -6.30 27.04
CA THR A 18 13.53 -5.33 26.04
C THR A 18 13.85 -5.95 24.68
N LYS A 19 12.89 -6.70 24.13
CA LYS A 19 12.68 -6.62 22.68
C LYS A 19 12.56 -5.12 22.38
N GLY A 20 13.31 -4.62 21.39
CA GLY A 20 13.37 -3.19 21.04
C GLY A 20 11.97 -2.58 21.04
N SER A 21 11.79 -1.49 21.78
CA SER A 21 10.50 -0.79 21.80
C SER A 21 10.40 0.01 20.51
N ARG A 22 9.41 -0.30 19.68
CA ARG A 22 9.08 0.43 18.45
C ARG A 22 8.83 1.93 18.67
N TYR A 23 8.44 2.30 19.89
CA TYR A 23 8.07 3.66 20.25
C TYR A 23 8.91 4.17 21.43
N SER A 24 9.24 5.46 21.37
CA SER A 24 9.79 6.25 22.46
C SER A 24 8.74 6.51 23.54
N ASN A 25 7.47 6.66 23.13
CA ASN A 25 6.34 6.86 24.04
C ASN A 25 5.71 5.51 24.45
N PRO A 26 5.71 5.15 25.75
CA PRO A 26 5.16 3.88 26.23
C PRO A 26 3.61 3.80 26.18
N GLU A 27 2.92 4.92 25.89
CA GLU A 27 1.47 4.94 25.68
C GLU A 27 1.07 4.56 24.24
N CYS A 28 2.04 4.35 23.34
CA CYS A 28 1.75 3.91 21.98
C CYS A 28 1.30 2.43 21.97
N GLU A 29 0.05 2.20 21.59
CA GLU A 29 -0.52 0.86 21.37
C GLU A 29 -0.84 0.68 19.88
N ASP A 30 -0.32 -0.39 19.26
CA ASP A 30 -0.48 -0.63 17.81
C ASP A 30 -1.95 -0.74 17.36
N GLU A 31 -2.85 -1.17 18.26
CA GLU A 31 -4.28 -1.32 17.97
C GLU A 31 -4.98 0.04 17.71
N ASP A 32 -4.46 1.13 18.30
CA ASP A 32 -5.07 2.47 18.26
C ASP A 32 -4.45 3.40 17.20
N LEU A 33 -3.41 2.93 16.50
CA LEU A 33 -2.69 3.71 15.51
C LEU A 33 -3.53 3.99 14.25
N PRO A 34 -3.49 5.24 13.75
CA PRO A 34 -3.82 5.54 12.36
C PRO A 34 -3.07 4.61 11.39
N SER A 35 -3.63 4.45 10.18
CA SER A 35 -2.90 3.82 9.08
C SER A 35 -1.67 4.65 8.71
N LEU A 36 -0.54 4.00 8.46
CA LEU A 36 0.72 4.61 8.03
C LEU A 36 0.69 4.80 6.50
N THR A 37 -0.17 5.70 6.02
CA THR A 37 -0.29 6.04 4.59
C THR A 37 0.22 7.45 4.32
N VAL A 38 0.61 7.73 3.08
CA VAL A 38 0.96 9.09 2.66
C VAL A 38 -0.18 10.07 2.87
N HIS A 39 -1.45 9.65 2.75
CA HIS A 39 -2.60 10.50 3.01
C HIS A 39 -2.75 10.86 4.49
N THR A 40 -2.41 9.92 5.39
CA THR A 40 -2.37 10.21 6.83
C THR A 40 -1.32 11.28 7.14
N LEU A 41 -0.13 11.18 6.54
CA LEU A 41 0.91 12.20 6.66
C LEU A 41 0.46 13.56 6.11
N ILE A 42 -0.12 13.59 4.90
CA ILE A 42 -0.67 14.80 4.26
C ILE A 42 -1.69 15.49 5.18
N SER A 43 -2.61 14.73 5.76
CA SER A 43 -3.64 15.25 6.67
C SER A 43 -3.03 15.91 7.92
N LEU A 44 -2.01 15.30 8.51
CA LEU A 44 -1.33 15.87 9.68
C LEU A 44 -0.56 17.15 9.31
N MET A 45 0.03 17.20 8.11
CA MET A 45 0.65 18.40 7.55
C MET A 45 -0.36 19.52 7.30
N GLU A 46 -1.55 19.23 6.78
CA GLU A 46 -2.59 20.24 6.56
C GLU A 46 -3.00 20.91 7.87
N ARG A 47 -3.16 20.12 8.96
CA ARG A 47 -3.46 20.68 10.29
C ARG A 47 -2.36 21.62 10.78
N TRP A 48 -1.10 21.27 10.55
CA TRP A 48 0.03 22.15 10.84
C TRP A 48 -0.05 23.44 10.04
N GLU A 49 -0.27 23.35 8.73
CA GLU A 49 -0.31 24.48 7.80
C GLU A 49 -1.51 25.41 8.06
N GLU A 50 -2.64 24.87 8.49
CA GLU A 50 -3.81 25.64 8.92
C GLU A 50 -3.56 26.40 10.22
N ALA A 51 -2.87 25.77 11.17
CA ALA A 51 -2.48 26.42 12.42
C ALA A 51 -1.37 27.47 12.20
N ASN A 52 -0.54 27.29 11.16
CA ASN A 52 0.63 28.11 10.87
C ASN A 52 0.66 28.63 9.42
N PRO A 53 -0.34 29.41 8.97
CA PRO A 53 -0.52 29.77 7.56
C PRO A 53 0.53 30.76 7.02
N GLN A 54 1.50 31.18 7.84
CA GLN A 54 2.58 32.09 7.45
C GLN A 54 3.92 31.36 7.28
N GLU A 55 3.99 30.09 7.70
CA GLU A 55 5.20 29.29 7.56
C GLU A 55 5.37 28.81 6.12
N PRO A 56 6.58 28.85 5.56
CA PRO A 56 6.82 28.36 4.20
C PRO A 56 6.73 26.84 4.14
N MET A 57 6.50 26.30 2.94
CA MET A 57 6.37 24.87 2.67
C MET A 57 7.42 23.97 3.38
N PRO A 58 8.73 24.26 3.35
CA PRO A 58 9.71 23.37 3.98
C PRO A 58 9.69 23.39 5.51
N ALA A 59 9.11 24.42 6.14
CA ALA A 59 9.03 24.53 7.59
C ALA A 59 8.17 23.41 8.20
N VAL A 60 7.18 22.91 7.45
CA VAL A 60 6.32 21.80 7.85
C VAL A 60 7.12 20.50 7.89
N ALA A 61 7.88 20.19 6.82
CA ALA A 61 8.78 19.04 6.77
C ALA A 61 9.80 19.11 7.91
N SER A 62 10.43 20.27 8.09
CA SER A 62 11.41 20.54 9.13
C SER A 62 10.87 20.29 10.54
N ALA A 63 9.69 20.83 10.84
CA ALA A 63 9.08 20.69 12.17
C ALA A 63 8.71 19.23 12.48
N LEU A 64 8.12 18.51 11.51
CA LEU A 64 7.70 17.13 11.71
C LEU A 64 8.90 16.18 11.76
N TYR A 65 9.85 16.28 10.82
CA TYR A 65 11.04 15.43 10.79
C TYR A 65 11.84 15.58 12.08
N ASN A 66 12.18 16.81 12.49
CA ASN A 66 13.05 17.01 13.65
C ASN A 66 12.40 16.63 14.98
N LYS A 67 11.07 16.68 15.10
CA LYS A 67 10.37 16.21 16.30
C LYS A 67 10.18 14.69 16.32
N TYR A 68 9.82 14.08 15.19
CA TYR A 68 9.27 12.72 15.17
C TYR A 68 10.17 11.68 14.48
N SER A 69 11.22 12.08 13.76
CA SER A 69 12.27 11.15 13.34
C SER A 69 13.19 10.90 14.54
N ILE A 70 12.95 9.82 15.28
CA ILE A 70 13.64 9.46 16.52
C ILE A 70 14.80 8.52 16.21
N ILE A 71 15.98 8.87 16.72
CA ILE A 71 17.14 7.97 16.70
C ILE A 71 16.95 7.00 17.88
N HIS A 72 16.69 5.73 17.60
CA HIS A 72 16.46 4.72 18.62
C HIS A 72 17.78 4.13 19.13
N ASP A 73 17.86 3.85 20.44
CA ASP A 73 19.06 3.30 21.08
C ASP A 73 19.42 1.87 20.59
N ASP A 74 18.48 1.16 19.97
CA ASP A 74 18.66 -0.20 19.44
C ASP A 74 19.12 -0.23 17.97
N MET A 75 19.17 0.92 17.30
CA MET A 75 19.76 1.06 15.97
C MET A 75 21.26 0.78 16.02
N GLY A 76 21.84 0.32 14.90
CA GLY A 76 23.29 0.18 14.77
C GLY A 76 24.01 1.53 14.87
N ASP A 77 25.23 1.54 15.44
CA ASP A 77 26.03 2.77 15.62
C ASP A 77 26.20 3.59 14.32
N LEU A 78 26.27 2.90 13.18
CA LEU A 78 26.41 3.51 11.85
C LEU A 78 25.14 4.27 11.42
N GLU A 79 23.99 3.62 11.58
CA GLU A 79 22.66 4.17 11.28
C GLU A 79 22.35 5.37 12.19
N GLN A 80 22.62 5.25 13.50
CA GLN A 80 22.48 6.36 14.44
C GLN A 80 23.36 7.56 14.03
N PHE A 81 24.58 7.29 13.57
CA PHE A 81 25.48 8.33 13.08
C PHE A 81 24.96 8.97 11.78
N LYS A 82 24.47 8.17 10.81
CA LYS A 82 23.87 8.66 9.57
C LYS A 82 22.71 9.62 9.88
N GLU A 83 21.77 9.22 10.72
CA GLU A 83 20.64 10.07 11.10
C GLU A 83 21.09 11.33 11.85
N THR A 84 22.08 11.22 12.74
CA THR A 84 22.66 12.40 13.43
C THR A 84 23.28 13.38 12.43
N LEU A 85 24.03 12.89 11.46
CA LEU A 85 24.66 13.70 10.43
C LEU A 85 23.62 14.36 9.52
N VAL A 86 22.55 13.65 9.17
CA VAL A 86 21.42 14.24 8.44
C VAL A 86 20.80 15.38 9.26
N LYS A 87 20.51 15.18 10.55
CA LYS A 87 19.98 16.25 11.43
C LYS A 87 20.90 17.46 11.52
N ASP A 88 22.22 17.27 11.56
CA ASP A 88 23.19 18.37 11.52
C ASP A 88 23.12 19.17 10.20
N ILE A 89 22.94 18.48 9.07
CA ILE A 89 22.79 19.10 7.74
C ILE A 89 21.48 19.91 7.67
N LEU A 90 20.40 19.39 8.25
CA LEU A 90 19.08 20.02 8.28
C LEU A 90 19.06 21.23 9.23
N GLY A 91 19.80 21.18 10.33
CA GLY A 91 19.94 22.28 11.29
C GLY A 91 18.72 22.49 12.19
N GLU A 92 18.54 23.69 12.73
CA GLU A 92 17.42 24.00 13.63
C GLU A 92 16.08 24.20 12.90
N SER A 93 14.98 23.86 13.59
CA SER A 93 13.64 23.79 13.01
C SER A 93 12.58 24.46 13.88
N PRO A 94 11.42 24.83 13.31
CA PRO A 94 10.27 25.26 14.10
C PRO A 94 9.82 24.18 15.09
N THR A 95 9.46 24.59 16.30
CA THR A 95 8.99 23.67 17.35
C THR A 95 7.52 23.32 17.14
N VAL A 96 7.19 22.02 17.15
CA VAL A 96 5.79 21.58 17.12
C VAL A 96 5.13 21.77 18.49
N PRO A 97 4.00 22.51 18.60
CA PRO A 97 3.27 22.66 19.86
C PRO A 97 2.86 21.32 20.49
N GLU A 98 2.90 21.22 21.82
CA GLU A 98 2.62 19.99 22.57
C GLU A 98 1.19 19.45 22.40
N ASP A 99 0.22 20.31 22.10
CA ASP A 99 -1.20 19.95 21.98
C ASP A 99 -1.70 19.91 20.53
N MET A 100 -0.78 19.97 19.55
CA MET A 100 -1.15 19.98 18.14
C MET A 100 -1.73 18.65 17.65
N PHE A 101 -1.15 17.55 18.13
CA PHE A 101 -1.51 16.19 17.73
C PHE A 101 -1.90 15.38 18.97
N SER A 102 -2.84 14.47 18.82
CA SER A 102 -3.18 13.49 19.85
C SER A 102 -2.07 12.45 19.99
N THR A 103 -2.00 11.77 21.14
CA THR A 103 -0.98 10.73 21.40
C THR A 103 -0.88 9.72 20.26
N ALA A 104 -2.01 9.21 19.73
CA ALA A 104 -2.01 8.26 18.64
C ALA A 104 -1.49 8.83 17.30
N GLU A 105 -1.69 10.13 17.06
CA GLU A 105 -1.14 10.81 15.88
C GLU A 105 0.36 11.06 16.03
N GLU A 106 0.83 11.39 17.24
CA GLU A 106 2.26 11.49 17.54
C GLU A 106 2.96 10.13 17.36
N CYS A 107 2.37 9.05 17.86
CA CYS A 107 2.89 7.69 17.65
C CYS A 107 2.92 7.31 16.16
N ALA A 108 1.91 7.71 15.39
CA ALA A 108 1.91 7.49 13.93
C ALA A 108 3.02 8.29 13.25
N LEU A 109 3.22 9.56 13.61
CA LEU A 109 4.32 10.37 13.07
C LEU A 109 5.67 9.76 13.39
N GLU A 110 5.88 9.28 14.61
CA GLU A 110 7.10 8.56 14.98
C GLU A 110 7.28 7.28 14.12
N SER A 111 6.23 6.49 13.97
CA SER A 111 6.26 5.27 13.15
C SER A 111 6.50 5.54 11.65
N MET A 112 6.04 6.68 11.13
CA MET A 112 6.21 7.07 9.73
C MET A 112 7.58 7.73 9.45
N LEU A 113 8.26 8.29 10.46
CA LEU A 113 9.41 9.17 10.26
C LEU A 113 10.72 8.67 10.89
N SER A 114 10.66 7.77 11.87
CA SER A 114 11.85 7.10 12.44
C SER A 114 12.24 5.89 11.58
N HIS A 115 13.48 5.82 11.12
CA HIS A 115 13.96 4.63 10.43
C HIS A 115 14.58 3.65 11.43
N ASN A 116 14.14 2.40 11.41
CA ASN A 116 14.75 1.33 12.22
C ASN A 116 14.37 -0.03 11.67
N THR A 117 15.36 -0.90 11.44
CA THR A 117 15.15 -2.29 11.06
C THR A 117 15.36 -3.19 12.26
N HIS A 118 14.40 -4.06 12.56
CA HIS A 118 14.48 -4.97 13.70
C HIS A 118 13.85 -6.33 13.40
N ASP A 119 14.36 -7.38 14.04
CA ASP A 119 13.85 -8.75 13.89
C ASP A 119 12.89 -9.07 15.04
N VAL A 120 11.60 -9.25 14.72
CA VAL A 120 10.55 -9.60 15.66
C VAL A 120 10.17 -11.08 15.48
N ASP A 121 10.74 -11.94 16.32
CA ASP A 121 10.43 -13.38 16.34
C ASP A 121 10.66 -14.11 14.99
N GLY A 122 11.62 -13.67 14.17
CA GLY A 122 11.89 -14.21 12.83
C GLY A 122 11.10 -13.50 11.72
N HIS A 123 10.42 -12.40 12.07
CA HIS A 123 9.75 -11.52 11.12
C HIS A 123 10.46 -10.17 11.14
N PRO A 124 11.33 -9.92 10.17
CA PRO A 124 12.06 -8.67 10.11
C PRO A 124 11.18 -7.52 9.63
N GLU A 125 11.15 -6.46 10.41
CA GLU A 125 10.32 -5.27 10.19
C GLU A 125 11.16 -4.02 9.90
N GLU A 126 10.58 -3.11 9.13
CA GLU A 126 11.13 -1.78 8.84
C GLU A 126 10.16 -0.72 9.39
N ASN A 127 10.65 0.12 10.30
CA ASN A 127 9.96 1.33 10.75
C ASN A 127 10.29 2.50 9.81
N GLY A 128 9.42 3.51 9.79
CA GLY A 128 9.59 4.68 8.93
C GLY A 128 8.98 4.49 7.54
N VAL A 129 8.27 3.39 7.29
CA VAL A 129 7.67 3.08 5.99
C VAL A 129 6.22 3.54 5.93
N ILE A 130 5.93 4.42 4.97
CA ILE A 130 4.57 4.82 4.60
C ILE A 130 4.10 4.05 3.37
N TYR A 131 2.83 3.64 3.39
CA TYR A 131 2.16 3.02 2.26
C TYR A 131 1.78 4.07 1.21
N THR A 132 2.07 3.75 -0.05
CA THR A 132 1.59 4.46 -1.24
C THR A 132 1.20 3.44 -2.32
N LEU A 133 0.36 3.85 -3.28
CA LEU A 133 -0.02 3.01 -4.41
C LEU A 133 1.15 2.67 -5.35
N ALA A 134 2.21 3.51 -5.36
CA ALA A 134 3.42 3.30 -6.14
C ALA A 134 4.54 2.56 -5.37
N GLY A 135 4.18 1.97 -4.23
CA GLY A 135 5.08 1.21 -3.36
C GLY A 135 5.44 1.90 -2.05
N PRO A 136 6.21 1.20 -1.18
CA PRO A 136 6.59 1.69 0.14
C PRO A 136 7.56 2.87 0.03
N VAL A 137 7.42 3.87 0.88
CA VAL A 137 8.29 5.05 0.91
C VAL A 137 8.78 5.25 2.33
N ALA A 138 10.06 5.55 2.51
CA ALA A 138 10.58 5.97 3.81
C ALA A 138 10.17 7.42 4.06
N GLY A 139 9.24 7.63 4.99
CA GLY A 139 8.68 8.95 5.29
C GLY A 139 9.73 9.91 5.85
N GLY A 140 10.65 9.40 6.69
CA GLY A 140 11.80 10.14 7.20
C GLY A 140 12.69 10.68 6.08
N THR A 141 13.16 9.79 5.20
CA THR A 141 14.00 10.14 4.03
C THR A 141 13.29 11.13 3.09
N LEU A 142 12.00 10.92 2.83
CA LEU A 142 11.19 11.84 2.02
C LEU A 142 11.17 13.25 2.64
N LEU A 143 10.85 13.37 3.93
CA LEU A 143 10.75 14.69 4.58
C LEU A 143 12.11 15.35 4.76
N ALA A 144 13.17 14.60 5.04
CA ALA A 144 14.53 15.12 5.14
C ALA A 144 14.94 15.83 3.84
N GLY A 145 14.69 15.20 2.67
CA GLY A 145 14.92 15.84 1.37
C GLY A 145 14.04 17.06 1.11
N LEU A 146 12.75 17.00 1.45
CA LEU A 146 11.80 18.09 1.22
C LEU A 146 12.01 19.30 2.15
N GLU A 147 12.62 19.12 3.32
CA GLU A 147 12.99 20.23 4.20
C GLU A 147 14.04 21.17 3.53
N VAL A 148 14.92 20.61 2.71
CA VAL A 148 16.09 21.31 2.16
C VAL A 148 16.00 21.56 0.67
N MET A 149 14.84 21.34 0.06
CA MET A 149 14.59 21.55 -1.37
C MET A 149 14.86 22.99 -1.89
N HIS A 150 15.16 23.95 -1.00
CA HIS A 150 15.53 25.33 -1.34
C HIS A 150 16.91 25.75 -0.81
N ARG A 151 17.65 24.83 -0.19
CA ARG A 151 19.00 25.08 0.31
C ARG A 151 20.01 24.64 -0.75
N PHE A 152 20.31 25.56 -1.66
CA PHE A 152 21.29 25.35 -2.73
C PHE A 152 22.74 25.67 -2.29
N GLU A 153 22.92 26.21 -1.09
CA GLU A 153 24.24 26.49 -0.54
C GLU A 153 24.82 25.20 0.07
N GLY A 154 26.04 24.87 -0.35
CA GLY A 154 26.76 23.73 0.17
C GLY A 154 27.40 24.04 1.53
N ILE A 155 27.41 23.05 2.41
CA ILE A 155 27.96 23.13 3.77
C ILE A 155 29.35 22.47 3.77
N PRO A 156 30.41 23.18 4.19
CA PRO A 156 31.72 22.55 4.39
C PRO A 156 31.66 21.50 5.51
N LEU A 157 32.30 20.34 5.32
CA LEU A 157 32.29 19.24 6.30
C LEU A 157 32.65 19.67 7.74
N PRO A 158 33.66 20.53 7.99
CA PRO A 158 34.01 20.94 9.36
C PRO A 158 32.98 21.82 10.06
N GLU A 159 31.99 22.36 9.34
CA GLU A 159 30.91 23.16 9.91
C GLU A 159 29.80 22.28 10.52
N LEU A 160 29.77 20.99 10.21
CA LEU A 160 28.80 20.04 10.76
C LEU A 160 29.23 19.64 12.19
N PRO A 161 28.39 19.84 13.22
CA PRO A 161 28.74 19.59 14.62
C PRO A 161 29.28 18.18 14.90
N SER A 162 28.65 17.15 14.33
CA SER A 162 29.09 15.77 14.44
C SER A 162 30.51 15.57 13.88
N LEU A 163 30.91 16.33 12.86
CA LEU A 163 32.20 16.21 12.16
C LEU A 163 33.26 17.22 12.60
N ALA A 164 32.93 18.17 13.48
CA ALA A 164 33.81 19.29 13.82
C ALA A 164 35.18 18.88 14.40
N GLU A 165 35.27 17.72 15.04
CA GLU A 165 36.51 17.19 15.64
C GLU A 165 37.19 16.10 14.79
N ALA A 166 36.62 15.74 13.63
CA ALA A 166 37.18 14.69 12.78
C ALA A 166 38.48 15.14 12.11
N ALA A 167 39.51 14.30 12.20
CA ALA A 167 40.77 14.53 11.50
C ALA A 167 40.58 14.31 9.99
N MET A 168 40.53 15.40 9.22
CA MET A 168 40.33 15.37 7.76
C MET A 168 41.48 16.05 7.02
N PRO A 169 41.99 15.49 5.90
CA PRO A 169 42.90 16.18 4.99
C PRO A 169 42.34 17.55 4.54
N PRO A 170 43.17 18.59 4.32
CA PRO A 170 42.71 19.90 3.86
C PRO A 170 41.90 19.86 2.57
N GLU A 171 42.23 18.95 1.65
CA GLU A 171 41.51 18.70 0.40
C GLU A 171 40.08 18.24 0.68
N MET A 172 39.90 17.33 1.64
CA MET A 172 38.59 16.81 2.07
C MET A 172 37.71 17.92 2.67
N GLN A 173 38.31 18.80 3.48
CA GLN A 173 37.61 19.93 4.11
C GLN A 173 37.06 20.94 3.09
N ALA A 174 37.59 20.96 1.87
CA ALA A 174 37.14 21.85 0.81
C ALA A 174 35.90 21.33 0.05
N HIS A 175 35.52 20.05 0.25
CA HIS A 175 34.30 19.50 -0.33
C HIS A 175 33.06 20.07 0.37
N LEU A 176 32.02 20.31 -0.42
CA LEU A 176 30.75 20.86 0.04
C LEU A 176 29.68 19.78 -0.01
N ILE A 177 28.96 19.64 1.10
CA ILE A 177 27.75 18.85 1.17
C ILE A 177 26.57 19.73 0.76
N TYR A 178 25.89 19.36 -0.32
CA TYR A 178 24.60 19.95 -0.70
C TYR A 178 23.47 19.21 0.03
N PRO A 179 22.72 19.89 0.91
CA PRO A 179 21.75 19.25 1.78
C PRO A 179 20.76 18.32 1.07
N LEU A 180 20.18 18.75 -0.06
CA LEU A 180 19.18 17.97 -0.80
C LEU A 180 19.66 16.57 -1.20
N TYR A 181 20.89 16.45 -1.68
CA TYR A 181 21.42 15.16 -2.11
C TYR A 181 21.82 14.31 -0.90
N ALA A 182 22.47 14.93 0.09
CA ALA A 182 22.97 14.26 1.28
C ALA A 182 21.88 13.72 2.20
N SER A 183 20.71 14.37 2.24
CA SER A 183 19.54 13.93 3.01
C SER A 183 18.61 13.00 2.21
N THR A 184 19.05 12.52 1.05
CA THR A 184 18.32 11.56 0.20
C THR A 184 19.25 10.40 -0.16
N LEU A 185 19.37 10.02 -1.44
CA LEU A 185 20.08 8.81 -1.87
C LEU A 185 21.58 8.82 -1.55
N ALA A 186 22.20 9.99 -1.43
CA ALA A 186 23.66 10.07 -1.29
C ALA A 186 24.15 9.54 0.06
N GLY A 187 23.37 9.70 1.14
CA GLY A 187 23.70 9.19 2.47
C GLY A 187 23.74 7.66 2.50
N ASP A 188 22.69 7.03 1.97
CA ASP A 188 22.57 5.56 1.95
C ASP A 188 23.56 4.92 0.95
N LEU A 189 23.79 5.57 -0.21
CA LEU A 189 24.85 5.14 -1.13
C LEU A 189 26.24 5.24 -0.51
N ALA A 190 26.49 6.27 0.30
CA ALA A 190 27.75 6.42 1.02
C ALA A 190 27.94 5.36 2.10
N GLU A 191 26.88 5.05 2.85
CA GLU A 191 26.88 3.95 3.82
C GLU A 191 27.20 2.62 3.14
N MET A 192 26.53 2.32 2.02
CA MET A 192 26.79 1.12 1.23
C MET A 192 28.23 1.03 0.74
N ALA A 193 28.75 2.13 0.18
CA ALA A 193 30.12 2.18 -0.32
C ALA A 193 31.13 1.95 0.83
N VAL A 194 30.93 2.58 1.98
CA VAL A 194 31.78 2.38 3.16
C VAL A 194 31.68 0.94 3.69
N GLN A 195 30.50 0.33 3.66
CA GLN A 195 30.32 -1.07 4.04
C GLN A 195 31.11 -2.01 3.11
N PHE A 196 31.09 -1.79 1.80
CA PHE A 196 31.93 -2.55 0.85
C PHE A 196 33.42 -2.35 1.11
N MET A 197 33.85 -1.16 1.53
CA MET A 197 35.24 -0.91 1.91
C MET A 197 35.65 -1.69 3.16
N ALA A 198 34.76 -1.78 4.15
CA ALA A 198 35.01 -2.50 5.39
C ALA A 198 34.89 -4.02 5.22
N GLN A 199 33.99 -4.48 4.36
CA GLN A 199 33.66 -5.88 4.14
C GLN A 199 33.57 -6.19 2.63
N PRO A 200 34.71 -6.32 1.92
CA PRO A 200 34.73 -6.50 0.47
C PRO A 200 34.07 -7.81 -0.03
N ASP A 201 34.01 -8.82 0.82
CA ASP A 201 33.38 -10.12 0.53
C ASP A 201 31.86 -10.12 0.85
N SER A 202 31.29 -8.99 1.28
CA SER A 202 29.86 -8.90 1.56
C SER A 202 29.04 -8.84 0.28
N GLU A 203 27.91 -9.55 0.27
CA GLU A 203 26.89 -9.46 -0.79
C GLU A 203 25.65 -8.77 -0.19
N PRO A 204 25.63 -7.43 -0.10
CA PRO A 204 24.52 -6.71 0.50
C PRO A 204 23.27 -6.79 -0.39
N SER A 205 22.11 -6.82 0.27
CA SER A 205 20.82 -6.76 -0.39
C SER A 205 20.41 -5.31 -0.60
N VAL A 206 19.88 -5.01 -1.79
CA VAL A 206 19.37 -3.69 -2.16
C VAL A 206 17.92 -3.82 -2.61
N GLY A 207 17.05 -3.02 -2.01
CA GLY A 207 15.63 -3.02 -2.34
C GLY A 207 14.92 -4.35 -2.08
N PRO A 208 15.12 -5.03 -0.93
CA PRO A 208 14.40 -6.26 -0.60
C PRO A 208 12.88 -6.07 -0.75
N LEU A 209 12.16 -7.15 -1.04
CA LEU A 209 10.70 -7.09 -1.05
C LEU A 209 10.18 -7.10 0.39
N GLY A 210 9.07 -6.41 0.56
CA GLY A 210 8.33 -6.38 1.81
C GLY A 210 6.86 -6.11 1.57
N HIS A 211 6.07 -6.24 2.63
CA HIS A 211 4.64 -6.06 2.60
C HIS A 211 4.13 -5.58 3.95
N PHE A 212 2.95 -4.95 3.94
CA PHE A 212 2.27 -4.59 5.18
C PHE A 212 1.55 -5.81 5.77
N TYR A 213 1.96 -6.24 6.97
CA TYR A 213 1.45 -7.45 7.63
C TYR A 213 -0.03 -7.35 8.02
N THR A 214 -0.55 -6.13 8.22
CA THR A 214 -1.94 -5.84 8.63
C THR A 214 -2.91 -5.59 7.46
N SER A 215 -2.59 -6.06 6.25
CA SER A 215 -3.27 -5.76 4.97
C SER A 215 -3.04 -4.34 4.45
N SER A 216 -3.11 -4.15 3.12
CA SER A 216 -3.01 -2.84 2.46
C SER A 216 -4.11 -1.86 2.87
N HIS A 217 -5.23 -2.35 3.44
CA HIS A 217 -6.36 -1.53 3.85
C HIS A 217 -6.03 -0.62 5.04
N CYS A 218 -5.21 -1.12 5.97
CA CYS A 218 -4.81 -0.42 7.19
C CYS A 218 -3.35 -0.75 7.51
N PRO A 219 -2.41 -0.21 6.71
CA PRO A 219 -0.99 -0.45 6.87
C PRO A 219 -0.53 0.10 8.21
N ARG A 220 0.04 -0.76 9.07
CA ARG A 220 0.59 -0.37 10.39
C ARG A 220 1.98 -0.92 10.65
N THR A 221 2.28 -2.04 10.02
CA THR A 221 3.56 -2.74 10.17
C THR A 221 4.03 -3.17 8.81
N TYR A 222 5.23 -2.75 8.43
CA TYR A 222 5.89 -3.21 7.21
C TYR A 222 6.95 -4.25 7.57
N ALA A 223 6.87 -5.42 6.93
CA ALA A 223 7.78 -6.53 7.14
C ALA A 223 8.45 -6.92 5.83
N PHE A 224 9.75 -7.24 5.91
CA PHE A 224 10.48 -7.83 4.80
C PHE A 224 10.03 -9.28 4.58
N MET A 225 10.19 -9.77 3.35
CA MET A 225 9.98 -11.18 3.04
C MET A 225 11.13 -12.00 3.66
N GLU A 226 10.82 -13.10 4.37
CA GLU A 226 11.79 -13.89 5.16
C GLU A 226 13.05 -14.32 4.37
N ASP A 227 12.90 -14.62 3.08
CA ASP A 227 13.99 -15.04 2.20
C ASP A 227 14.95 -13.89 1.84
N ASP A 228 14.50 -12.63 1.87
CA ASP A 228 15.27 -11.46 1.46
C ASP A 228 16.09 -10.85 2.62
N PHE A 229 15.75 -11.15 3.88
CA PHE A 229 16.36 -10.52 5.06
C PHE A 229 17.47 -11.34 5.71
N HIS A 230 17.30 -12.65 5.88
CA HIS A 230 18.18 -13.45 6.75
C HIS A 230 19.54 -13.86 6.14
N TYR A 231 19.76 -13.62 4.85
CA TYR A 231 20.95 -14.10 4.14
C TYR A 231 21.93 -13.02 3.67
N GLN A 232 21.52 -11.75 3.64
CA GLN A 232 22.32 -10.67 3.09
C GLN A 232 22.23 -9.48 4.04
N GLY A 233 23.38 -8.93 4.47
CA GLY A 233 23.38 -7.71 5.27
C GLY A 233 22.63 -6.62 4.50
N LEU A 234 21.48 -6.19 5.03
CA LEU A 234 20.68 -5.15 4.39
C LEU A 234 21.40 -3.82 4.51
N THR A 235 21.46 -3.12 3.40
CA THR A 235 22.24 -1.89 3.31
C THR A 235 21.46 -0.74 2.71
N PHE A 236 20.40 -1.01 1.95
CA PHE A 236 19.56 0.04 1.37
C PHE A 236 18.15 -0.50 1.10
N THR A 237 17.17 -0.01 1.84
CA THR A 237 15.81 -0.55 1.74
C THR A 237 15.08 0.00 0.51
N ARG A 238 14.05 -0.73 0.08
CA ARG A 238 13.20 -0.26 -1.02
C ARG A 238 12.51 1.07 -0.67
N ALA A 239 12.10 1.21 0.58
CA ALA A 239 11.40 2.40 1.06
C ALA A 239 12.33 3.62 1.06
N GLU A 240 13.58 3.48 1.53
CA GLU A 240 14.60 4.54 1.50
C GLU A 240 14.90 4.99 0.05
N ILE A 241 15.12 4.03 -0.85
CA ILE A 241 15.34 4.33 -2.28
C ILE A 241 14.16 5.11 -2.85
N PHE A 242 12.93 4.68 -2.57
CA PHE A 242 11.73 5.30 -3.10
C PHE A 242 11.54 6.70 -2.54
N GLY A 243 11.70 6.89 -1.22
CA GLY A 243 11.62 8.20 -0.57
C GLY A 243 12.71 9.17 -1.03
N GLY A 244 13.95 8.70 -1.20
CA GLY A 244 15.05 9.51 -1.71
C GLY A 244 14.85 9.95 -3.15
N ILE A 245 14.43 9.05 -4.05
CA ILE A 245 14.10 9.41 -5.44
C ILE A 245 12.91 10.38 -5.47
N ASP A 246 11.84 10.10 -4.71
CA ASP A 246 10.64 10.94 -4.67
C ASP A 246 10.97 12.37 -4.21
N ALA A 247 11.78 12.53 -3.15
CA ALA A 247 12.23 13.85 -2.69
C ALA A 247 13.03 14.62 -3.75
N LEU A 248 13.93 13.94 -4.47
CA LEU A 248 14.73 14.54 -5.56
C LEU A 248 13.84 14.90 -6.76
N LEU A 249 12.87 14.06 -7.11
CA LEU A 249 11.93 14.31 -8.21
C LEU A 249 10.97 15.46 -7.88
N ILE A 250 10.46 15.53 -6.66
CA ILE A 250 9.63 16.66 -6.21
C ILE A 250 10.43 17.96 -6.24
N SER A 251 11.65 17.94 -5.71
CA SER A 251 12.53 19.11 -5.64
C SER A 251 12.96 19.62 -7.03
N SER A 252 13.27 18.72 -7.96
CA SER A 252 13.61 19.07 -9.35
C SER A 252 12.37 19.37 -10.22
N GLY A 253 11.22 18.81 -9.84
CA GLY A 253 9.94 18.99 -10.48
C GLY A 253 9.38 20.40 -10.26
N LEU A 254 9.44 20.88 -9.03
CA LEU A 254 8.93 22.19 -8.63
C LEU A 254 9.87 23.31 -9.06
N SER A 255 9.40 24.19 -9.94
CA SER A 255 10.13 25.42 -10.28
C SER A 255 10.19 26.38 -9.09
N GLU A 256 11.27 27.18 -8.99
CA GLU A 256 11.49 28.20 -7.95
C GLU A 256 10.33 29.20 -7.75
N GLN A 257 9.42 29.36 -8.70
CA GLN A 257 8.25 30.24 -8.55
C GLN A 257 7.15 29.68 -7.62
N TRP A 258 7.06 28.35 -7.49
CA TRP A 258 6.08 27.69 -6.61
C TRP A 258 6.57 27.65 -5.16
N VAL A 259 7.89 27.69 -5.03
CA VAL A 259 8.65 27.82 -3.80
C VAL A 259 8.44 29.22 -3.21
N GLY A 260 7.62 29.32 -2.16
CA GLY A 260 7.22 30.60 -1.57
C GLY A 260 5.94 31.21 -2.18
N SER A 261 5.22 30.45 -2.99
CA SER A 261 3.81 30.72 -3.31
C SER A 261 2.89 30.28 -2.17
N ASP A 262 1.57 30.45 -2.32
CA ASP A 262 0.57 29.90 -1.39
C ASP A 262 0.44 28.35 -1.48
N LEU A 263 1.27 27.69 -2.31
CA LEU A 263 1.29 26.24 -2.44
C LEU A 263 1.86 25.59 -1.17
N ARG A 264 1.08 24.67 -0.60
CA ARG A 264 1.39 23.93 0.62
C ARG A 264 2.14 22.63 0.34
N LEU A 265 2.87 22.11 1.33
CA LEU A 265 3.59 20.84 1.20
C LEU A 265 2.62 19.67 1.09
N SER A 266 1.55 19.71 1.88
CA SER A 266 0.43 18.77 1.79
C SER A 266 -0.13 18.66 0.37
N GLN A 267 -0.30 19.80 -0.31
CA GLN A 267 -0.78 19.86 -1.68
C GLN A 267 0.22 19.29 -2.69
N VAL A 268 1.51 19.56 -2.50
CA VAL A 268 2.58 18.97 -3.33
C VAL A 268 2.58 17.46 -3.24
N LEU A 269 2.54 16.91 -2.02
CA LEU A 269 2.51 15.46 -1.80
C LEU A 269 1.23 14.85 -2.37
N ALA A 270 0.07 15.49 -2.19
CA ALA A 270 -1.20 15.04 -2.77
C ALA A 270 -1.15 15.01 -4.32
N MET A 271 -0.51 16.01 -4.94
CA MET A 271 -0.33 16.05 -6.40
C MET A 271 0.62 14.95 -6.89
N TYR A 272 1.76 14.75 -6.21
CA TYR A 272 2.80 13.81 -6.63
C TYR A 272 2.40 12.34 -6.41
N TYR A 273 1.82 12.01 -5.26
CA TYR A 273 1.34 10.66 -4.95
C TYR A 273 -0.06 10.36 -5.49
N GLY A 274 -0.78 11.38 -5.97
CA GLY A 274 -2.06 11.25 -6.65
C GLY A 274 -1.96 11.18 -8.17
N HIS A 275 -3.08 11.45 -8.85
CA HIS A 275 -3.17 11.32 -10.32
C HIS A 275 -2.79 12.60 -11.09
N GLN A 276 -2.71 13.75 -10.40
CA GLN A 276 -2.53 15.06 -11.03
C GLN A 276 -1.10 15.30 -11.54
N GLY A 277 -0.10 14.88 -10.77
CA GLY A 277 1.29 15.24 -10.98
C GLY A 277 1.59 16.69 -10.59
N LEU A 278 2.87 17.04 -10.56
CA LEU A 278 3.32 18.36 -10.12
C LEU A 278 2.85 19.49 -11.07
N PRO A 279 2.74 20.74 -10.58
CA PRO A 279 2.34 21.88 -11.40
C PRO A 279 3.21 22.01 -12.66
N GLU A 280 2.56 22.17 -13.82
CA GLU A 280 3.21 22.27 -15.14
C GLU A 280 3.98 21.01 -15.59
N LYS A 281 4.01 19.96 -14.78
CA LYS A 281 4.72 18.70 -15.00
C LYS A 281 3.87 17.51 -14.57
N SER A 282 2.75 17.29 -15.26
CA SER A 282 1.80 16.22 -14.95
C SER A 282 2.38 14.79 -14.98
N GLU A 283 3.53 14.62 -15.64
CA GLU A 283 4.28 13.36 -15.68
C GLU A 283 5.05 13.07 -14.38
N TYR A 284 5.32 14.10 -13.55
CA TYR A 284 5.99 13.96 -12.25
C TYR A 284 5.00 13.42 -11.22
N ARG A 285 4.87 12.10 -11.20
CA ARG A 285 4.01 11.31 -10.31
C ARG A 285 4.79 10.13 -9.74
N SER A 286 4.42 9.69 -8.56
CA SER A 286 5.04 8.55 -7.87
C SER A 286 5.01 7.26 -8.71
N CYS A 287 3.90 6.98 -9.41
CA CYS A 287 3.79 5.83 -10.33
C CYS A 287 4.71 5.91 -11.56
N ASN A 288 5.32 7.06 -11.83
CA ASN A 288 6.27 7.28 -12.93
C ASN A 288 7.71 7.42 -12.44
N ARG A 289 7.95 7.27 -11.12
CA ARG A 289 9.23 7.51 -10.45
C ARG A 289 10.41 6.89 -11.19
N MET A 290 10.31 5.61 -11.56
CA MET A 290 11.42 4.89 -12.19
C MET A 290 11.71 5.35 -13.61
N ASN A 291 10.71 5.78 -14.37
CA ASN A 291 10.94 6.37 -15.69
C ASN A 291 11.56 7.78 -15.59
N LEU A 292 11.30 8.48 -14.48
CA LEU A 292 11.85 9.81 -14.21
C LEU A 292 13.22 9.77 -13.54
N PHE A 293 13.64 8.61 -13.03
CA PHE A 293 14.92 8.45 -12.34
C PHE A 293 16.10 8.91 -13.22
N ASP A 294 16.07 8.59 -14.52
CA ASP A 294 17.07 9.01 -15.51
C ASP A 294 17.15 10.54 -15.71
N THR A 295 16.18 11.31 -15.20
CA THR A 295 16.19 12.79 -15.26
C THR A 295 17.00 13.42 -14.13
N LEU A 296 17.36 12.66 -13.11
CA LEU A 296 18.14 13.13 -11.97
C LEU A 296 19.63 13.31 -12.32
N ASP A 297 20.30 14.23 -11.63
CA ASP A 297 21.75 14.41 -11.79
C ASP A 297 22.53 13.34 -11.02
N ILE A 298 22.72 12.20 -11.69
CA ILE A 298 23.46 11.04 -11.15
C ILE A 298 24.89 11.42 -10.77
N ASN A 299 25.54 12.33 -11.50
CA ASN A 299 26.91 12.72 -11.21
C ASN A 299 26.98 13.49 -9.89
N GLU A 300 26.02 14.39 -9.66
CA GLU A 300 25.93 15.11 -8.39
C GLU A 300 25.59 14.15 -7.24
N ILE A 301 24.65 13.21 -7.42
CA ILE A 301 24.35 12.19 -6.39
C ILE A 301 25.61 11.43 -5.99
N LYS A 302 26.41 10.95 -6.96
CA LYS A 302 27.68 10.26 -6.69
C LYS A 302 28.70 11.18 -6.01
N ALA A 303 28.84 12.43 -6.46
CA ALA A 303 29.78 13.39 -5.86
C ALA A 303 29.43 13.68 -4.39
N GLN A 304 28.14 13.81 -4.09
CA GLN A 304 27.62 14.02 -2.75
C GLN A 304 27.76 12.76 -1.89
N ALA A 305 27.55 11.56 -2.46
CA ALA A 305 27.78 10.30 -1.76
C ALA A 305 29.25 10.18 -1.34
N LYS A 306 30.20 10.44 -2.25
CA LYS A 306 31.64 10.46 -1.91
C LYS A 306 31.95 11.45 -0.79
N THR A 307 31.36 12.64 -0.83
CA THR A 307 31.57 13.65 0.22
C THR A 307 31.01 13.17 1.56
N PHE A 308 29.86 12.51 1.56
CA PHE A 308 29.23 11.94 2.75
C PHE A 308 30.03 10.76 3.32
N MET A 309 30.66 9.93 2.47
CA MET A 309 31.52 8.82 2.89
C MET A 309 32.64 9.28 3.83
N PHE A 310 33.18 10.49 3.63
CA PHE A 310 34.21 11.05 4.51
C PHE A 310 33.71 11.27 5.94
N GLY A 311 32.41 11.54 6.11
CA GLY A 311 31.77 11.59 7.41
C GLY A 311 31.54 10.20 8.00
N VAL A 312 31.05 9.25 7.20
CA VAL A 312 30.61 7.92 7.65
C VAL A 312 31.77 6.98 7.98
N ILE A 313 32.87 7.02 7.21
CA ILE A 313 34.04 6.14 7.35
C ILE A 313 34.68 6.18 8.75
N ARG A 314 34.45 7.25 9.51
CA ARG A 314 34.97 7.42 10.87
C ARG A 314 34.53 6.34 11.86
N ASN A 315 33.41 5.68 11.58
CA ASN A 315 32.87 4.64 12.44
C ASN A 315 33.61 3.29 12.27
N TYR A 316 34.60 3.25 11.38
CA TYR A 316 35.45 2.09 11.13
C TYR A 316 36.89 2.39 11.56
N GLU A 317 37.26 1.97 12.78
CA GLU A 317 38.56 2.29 13.40
C GLU A 317 39.76 1.95 12.49
N ASP A 318 39.70 0.81 11.81
CA ASP A 318 40.72 0.35 10.87
C ASP A 318 40.84 1.24 9.64
N ARG A 319 39.72 1.74 9.12
CA ARG A 319 39.69 2.68 8.00
C ARG A 319 40.14 4.08 8.41
N VAL A 320 39.83 4.53 9.63
CA VAL A 320 40.35 5.79 10.19
C VAL A 320 41.87 5.75 10.26
N GLN A 321 42.45 4.68 10.81
CA GLN A 321 43.89 4.52 10.86
C GLN A 321 44.51 4.54 9.46
N TRP A 322 43.88 3.87 8.50
CA TRP A 322 44.34 3.89 7.10
C TRP A 322 44.29 5.30 6.49
N ILE A 323 43.24 6.09 6.74
CA ILE A 323 43.17 7.49 6.30
C ILE A 323 44.30 8.31 6.92
N GLU A 324 44.55 8.17 8.22
CA GLU A 324 45.63 8.88 8.91
C GLU A 324 47.01 8.52 8.35
N GLU A 325 47.24 7.25 8.00
CA GLU A 325 48.48 6.77 7.39
C GLU A 325 48.69 7.28 5.95
N ASN A 326 47.61 7.59 5.24
CA ASN A 326 47.63 8.03 3.84
C ASN A 326 47.25 9.52 3.66
N ILE A 327 47.19 10.29 4.75
CA ILE A 327 46.71 11.69 4.76
C ILE A 327 47.50 12.62 3.82
N ASP A 328 48.78 12.30 3.56
CA ASP A 328 49.66 13.03 2.64
C ASP A 328 49.46 12.65 1.15
N ASN A 329 48.69 11.60 0.85
CA ASN A 329 48.40 11.13 -0.50
C ASN A 329 46.89 11.04 -0.75
N PHE A 330 46.23 12.21 -0.79
CA PHE A 330 44.78 12.31 -0.99
C PHE A 330 44.26 11.56 -2.23
N ALA A 331 45.05 11.46 -3.30
CA ALA A 331 44.65 10.76 -4.52
C ALA A 331 44.43 9.25 -4.31
N ASP A 332 45.18 8.62 -3.39
CA ASP A 332 44.96 7.20 -3.05
C ASP A 332 43.66 7.04 -2.24
N ILE A 333 43.38 7.98 -1.33
CA ILE A 333 42.12 7.98 -0.56
C ILE A 333 40.93 8.14 -1.49
N GLU A 334 40.99 9.15 -2.37
CA GLU A 334 39.91 9.44 -3.33
C GLU A 334 39.69 8.27 -4.29
N GLY A 335 40.75 7.63 -4.79
CA GLY A 335 40.63 6.49 -5.70
C GLY A 335 39.97 5.26 -5.08
N GLU A 336 40.22 4.98 -3.80
CA GLU A 336 39.55 3.89 -3.08
C GLU A 336 38.08 4.19 -2.82
N PHE A 337 37.76 5.45 -2.51
CA PHE A 337 36.37 5.90 -2.34
C PHE A 337 35.60 5.80 -3.66
N ASP A 338 36.20 6.25 -4.76
CA ASP A 338 35.60 6.15 -6.10
C ASP A 338 35.35 4.68 -6.48
N ALA A 339 36.30 3.77 -6.22
CA ALA A 339 36.13 2.34 -6.52
C ALA A 339 35.01 1.67 -5.72
N ALA A 340 34.91 2.00 -4.43
CA ALA A 340 33.83 1.50 -3.57
C ALA A 340 32.47 2.07 -3.98
N LEU A 341 32.42 3.36 -4.30
CA LEU A 341 31.20 4.02 -4.74
C LEU A 341 30.73 3.50 -6.10
N ASP A 342 31.64 3.17 -7.03
CA ASP A 342 31.27 2.54 -8.29
C ASP A 342 30.66 1.16 -8.07
N THR A 343 31.19 0.37 -7.14
CA THR A 343 30.61 -0.93 -6.74
C THR A 343 29.22 -0.77 -6.10
N ALA A 344 29.08 0.19 -5.17
CA ALA A 344 27.79 0.49 -4.55
C ALA A 344 26.77 0.97 -5.59
N TRP A 345 27.19 1.82 -6.52
CA TRP A 345 26.35 2.31 -7.60
C TRP A 345 25.92 1.20 -8.55
N GLU A 346 26.81 0.27 -8.94
CA GLU A 346 26.43 -0.86 -9.79
C GLU A 346 25.36 -1.74 -9.12
N THR A 347 25.52 -2.01 -7.81
CA THR A 347 24.52 -2.73 -7.02
C THR A 347 23.19 -1.97 -6.96
N PHE A 348 23.22 -0.69 -6.60
CA PHE A 348 22.02 0.16 -6.56
C PHE A 348 21.33 0.31 -7.93
N ASN A 349 22.10 0.49 -8.99
CA ASN A 349 21.59 0.67 -10.35
C ASN A 349 21.03 -0.64 -10.94
N SER A 350 21.37 -1.80 -10.37
CA SER A 350 20.68 -3.05 -10.70
C SER A 350 19.21 -3.05 -10.27
N PHE A 351 18.87 -2.24 -9.26
CA PHE A 351 17.53 -2.04 -8.74
C PHE A 351 16.82 -0.83 -9.36
N ALA A 352 17.44 0.36 -9.33
CA ALA A 352 16.81 1.60 -9.78
C ALA A 352 16.96 1.85 -11.30
N GLY A 353 17.85 1.12 -11.97
CA GLY A 353 18.18 1.33 -13.38
C GLY A 353 17.26 0.60 -14.36
N PRO A 354 17.44 0.82 -15.67
CA PRO A 354 16.55 0.35 -16.74
C PRO A 354 16.50 -1.17 -16.92
N ALA A 355 17.37 -1.93 -16.23
CA ALA A 355 17.37 -3.38 -16.23
C ALA A 355 16.31 -3.97 -15.28
N TYR A 356 15.83 -3.20 -14.31
CA TYR A 356 14.80 -3.64 -13.37
C TYR A 356 13.42 -3.54 -14.03
N ALA A 357 12.77 -4.69 -14.22
CA ALA A 357 11.37 -4.73 -14.64
C ALA A 357 10.49 -4.42 -13.42
N TYR A 358 9.81 -3.28 -13.46
CA TYR A 358 8.86 -2.85 -12.43
C TYR A 358 7.60 -3.72 -12.51
N GLU A 359 7.68 -4.97 -12.03
CA GLU A 359 6.59 -5.95 -12.12
C GLU A 359 5.65 -5.92 -10.90
N ASP A 360 6.00 -5.16 -9.85
CA ASP A 360 5.32 -5.23 -8.55
C ASP A 360 4.23 -4.15 -8.32
N TYR A 361 4.23 -3.05 -9.08
CA TYR A 361 3.26 -1.96 -8.91
C TYR A 361 2.72 -1.45 -10.25
N GLU A 362 1.51 -0.90 -10.22
CA GLU A 362 0.83 -0.44 -11.42
C GLU A 362 1.54 0.79 -12.02
N PRO A 363 1.93 0.75 -13.30
CA PRO A 363 2.47 1.92 -13.99
C PRO A 363 1.38 2.98 -14.11
N CYS A 364 1.77 4.26 -14.19
CA CYS A 364 0.80 5.32 -14.45
C CYS A 364 -0.01 5.03 -15.72
N SER A 365 -1.33 5.14 -15.64
CA SER A 365 -2.19 5.03 -16.81
C SER A 365 -1.82 6.06 -17.88
N GLU A 366 -1.78 5.62 -19.15
CA GLU A 366 -1.57 6.50 -20.31
C GLU A 366 -2.80 7.42 -20.48
N GLY A 367 -2.71 8.64 -19.95
CA GLY A 367 -3.72 9.67 -20.08
C GLY A 367 -3.25 10.97 -19.45
N GLU A 368 -3.55 12.11 -20.08
CA GLU A 368 -3.40 13.43 -19.46
C GLU A 368 -4.11 13.40 -18.10
N GLY A 369 -3.41 13.76 -17.02
CA GLY A 369 -3.99 13.78 -15.68
C GLY A 369 -5.31 14.55 -15.68
N GLY A 370 -6.43 13.81 -15.63
CA GLY A 370 -7.75 14.42 -15.57
C GLY A 370 -7.84 15.31 -14.32
N GLN A 371 -8.58 16.42 -14.41
CA GLN A 371 -8.87 17.26 -13.25
C GLN A 371 -9.76 16.51 -12.26
N CYS A 372 -9.14 15.74 -11.35
CA CYS A 372 -9.85 15.19 -10.21
C CYS A 372 -10.42 16.32 -9.35
N PRO A 373 -11.65 16.20 -8.83
CA PRO A 373 -12.19 17.15 -7.88
C PRO A 373 -11.31 17.22 -6.61
N SER A 374 -11.10 18.42 -6.09
CA SER A 374 -10.32 18.65 -4.87
C SER A 374 -11.11 18.34 -3.58
N GLU A 375 -12.43 18.23 -3.65
CA GLU A 375 -13.30 17.94 -2.51
C GLU A 375 -14.43 16.99 -2.92
N VAL A 376 -14.68 15.97 -2.08
CA VAL A 376 -15.70 14.94 -2.27
C VAL A 376 -16.57 14.82 -1.01
N ASP A 377 -17.89 14.85 -1.19
CA ASP A 377 -18.87 14.46 -0.18
C ASP A 377 -19.32 13.02 -0.45
N LEU A 378 -18.77 12.07 0.32
CA LEU A 378 -19.12 10.65 0.24
C LEU A 378 -20.22 10.32 1.25
N VAL A 379 -21.37 9.86 0.77
CA VAL A 379 -22.42 9.27 1.59
C VAL A 379 -22.49 7.78 1.33
N VAL A 380 -22.31 6.95 2.36
CA VAL A 380 -22.38 5.48 2.26
C VAL A 380 -23.64 4.97 2.95
N VAL A 381 -24.47 4.25 2.23
CA VAL A 381 -25.60 3.49 2.78
C VAL A 381 -25.17 2.04 2.95
N THR A 382 -25.24 1.52 4.18
CA THR A 382 -24.70 0.18 4.46
C THR A 382 -25.61 -0.69 5.31
N GLU A 383 -25.61 -2.00 5.00
CA GLU A 383 -26.30 -3.00 5.80
C GLU A 383 -25.51 -3.30 7.08
N HIS A 384 -26.11 -3.03 8.25
CA HIS A 384 -25.55 -3.41 9.55
C HIS A 384 -25.56 -4.93 9.72
N PRO A 385 -24.46 -5.65 9.59
CA PRO A 385 -24.48 -7.10 9.62
C PRO A 385 -24.74 -7.61 11.04
N ARG A 386 -25.46 -8.74 11.17
CA ARG A 386 -25.41 -9.50 12.43
C ARG A 386 -24.05 -10.20 12.47
N GLY A 387 -23.00 -9.48 12.85
CA GLY A 387 -21.64 -10.01 13.00
C GLY A 387 -20.63 -9.61 11.94
N GLY A 388 -20.60 -8.33 11.52
CA GLY A 388 -19.60 -7.85 10.54
C GLY A 388 -19.96 -8.24 9.10
N SER A 389 -19.84 -7.30 8.16
CA SER A 389 -19.88 -7.56 6.73
C SER A 389 -18.48 -7.15 6.38
N PRO A 390 -17.53 -8.10 6.34
CA PRO A 390 -16.11 -7.79 6.19
C PRO A 390 -15.86 -6.88 4.99
N ALA A 391 -16.71 -6.97 3.95
CA ALA A 391 -16.59 -6.19 2.73
C ALA A 391 -16.43 -4.67 2.94
N ILE A 392 -17.33 -3.99 3.66
CA ILE A 392 -17.23 -2.53 3.83
C ILE A 392 -16.06 -2.12 4.72
N GLU A 393 -15.72 -2.95 5.72
CA GLU A 393 -14.55 -2.73 6.56
C GLU A 393 -13.25 -2.83 5.73
N ASN A 394 -13.27 -3.62 4.64
CA ASN A 394 -12.14 -3.75 3.74
C ASN A 394 -12.07 -2.61 2.71
N TYR A 395 -13.14 -2.30 1.95
CA TYR A 395 -12.98 -1.31 0.86
C TYR A 395 -13.11 0.14 1.25
N LEU A 396 -13.76 0.46 2.38
CA LEU A 396 -14.00 1.84 2.75
C LEU A 396 -12.68 2.63 2.98
N PRO A 397 -11.66 2.07 3.66
CA PRO A 397 -10.35 2.71 3.75
C PRO A 397 -9.75 3.08 2.38
N HIS A 398 -9.78 2.15 1.43
CA HIS A 398 -9.27 2.39 0.07
C HIS A 398 -10.09 3.42 -0.69
N LEU A 399 -11.41 3.35 -0.60
CA LEU A 399 -12.27 4.33 -1.24
C LEU A 399 -12.01 5.74 -0.70
N VAL A 400 -11.79 5.87 0.61
CA VAL A 400 -11.39 7.14 1.22
C VAL A 400 -10.01 7.56 0.71
N GLU A 401 -9.01 6.67 0.72
CA GLU A 401 -7.65 6.94 0.21
C GLU A 401 -7.70 7.50 -1.22
N TYR A 402 -8.42 6.83 -2.12
CA TYR A 402 -8.54 7.24 -3.51
C TYR A 402 -9.37 8.50 -3.75
N MET A 403 -10.21 8.94 -2.81
CA MET A 403 -11.01 10.17 -2.96
C MET A 403 -10.42 11.37 -2.21
N SER A 404 -9.28 11.17 -1.53
CA SER A 404 -8.60 12.15 -0.68
C SER A 404 -7.65 13.08 -1.44
N HIS A 405 -8.03 13.55 -2.63
CA HIS A 405 -7.19 14.46 -3.42
C HIS A 405 -7.21 15.90 -2.85
N GLY A 406 -6.48 16.18 -1.77
CA GLY A 406 -6.28 17.55 -1.21
C GLY A 406 -7.21 17.90 -0.02
N THR A 407 -6.99 17.26 1.12
CA THR A 407 -7.95 16.90 2.19
C THR A 407 -8.44 17.98 3.16
N GLY A 408 -8.60 19.23 2.72
CA GLY A 408 -9.25 20.26 3.56
C GLY A 408 -10.78 20.15 3.68
N GLY A 409 -11.48 19.74 2.60
CA GLY A 409 -12.94 19.97 2.47
C GLY A 409 -13.84 18.74 2.31
N SER A 410 -13.29 17.54 2.12
CA SER A 410 -14.09 16.32 1.90
C SER A 410 -14.80 15.80 3.16
N THR A 411 -15.93 15.12 2.97
CA THR A 411 -16.81 14.62 4.04
C THR A 411 -17.18 13.15 3.83
N LEU A 412 -17.33 12.39 4.92
CA LEU A 412 -17.85 11.02 4.91
C LEU A 412 -19.05 10.92 5.85
N SER A 413 -20.20 10.52 5.31
CA SER A 413 -21.39 10.24 6.10
C SER A 413 -21.87 8.83 5.89
N ILE A 414 -22.33 8.15 6.95
CA ILE A 414 -22.84 6.77 6.85
C ILE A 414 -24.28 6.69 7.34
N ILE A 415 -25.13 6.02 6.57
CA ILE A 415 -26.51 5.73 6.91
C ILE A 415 -26.69 4.21 7.11
N ASP A 416 -27.32 3.84 8.22
CA ASP A 416 -27.76 2.47 8.49
C ASP A 416 -29.04 2.14 7.73
N ASP A 417 -29.01 1.12 6.85
CA ASP A 417 -30.17 0.71 6.05
C ASP A 417 -31.38 0.22 6.87
N ARG A 418 -31.15 -0.27 8.10
CA ARG A 418 -32.19 -0.86 8.97
C ARG A 418 -32.93 0.21 9.74
N THR A 419 -32.18 1.16 10.30
CA THR A 419 -32.73 2.22 11.15
C THR A 419 -33.02 3.50 10.37
N ALA A 420 -32.46 3.63 9.16
CA ALA A 420 -32.39 4.86 8.38
C ALA A 420 -31.72 6.02 9.15
N ARG A 421 -30.93 5.75 10.20
CA ARG A 421 -30.26 6.79 10.98
C ARG A 421 -28.85 7.03 10.46
N TRP A 422 -28.42 8.28 10.57
CA TRP A 422 -27.02 8.66 10.41
C TRP A 422 -26.20 8.01 11.54
N VAL A 423 -25.24 7.19 11.14
CA VAL A 423 -24.30 6.49 12.02
C VAL A 423 -23.15 7.43 12.36
N THR A 424 -22.67 8.16 11.36
CA THR A 424 -21.63 9.17 11.50
C THR A 424 -21.78 10.25 10.42
N GLU A 425 -21.32 11.44 10.76
CA GLU A 425 -21.08 12.56 9.84
C GLU A 425 -19.67 13.07 10.15
N LEU A 426 -18.68 12.53 9.44
CA LEU A 426 -17.29 12.93 9.60
C LEU A 426 -17.00 14.09 8.65
N LYS A 427 -16.50 15.18 9.23
CA LYS A 427 -15.96 16.33 8.52
C LYS A 427 -14.45 16.31 8.61
N HIS A 428 -13.80 16.63 7.50
CA HIS A 428 -12.34 16.61 7.34
C HIS A 428 -11.78 15.17 7.38
N ILE A 429 -11.17 14.76 6.27
CA ILE A 429 -10.64 13.40 6.04
C ILE A 429 -9.60 12.95 7.07
N GLN A 430 -9.06 13.89 7.86
CA GLN A 430 -8.09 13.63 8.93
C GLN A 430 -8.53 12.58 9.96
N ASN A 431 -9.83 12.50 10.27
CA ASN A 431 -10.37 11.47 11.16
C ASN A 431 -10.84 10.22 10.42
N ILE A 432 -10.99 10.29 9.09
CA ILE A 432 -11.68 9.29 8.30
C ILE A 432 -10.79 8.04 8.11
N HIS A 433 -9.49 8.16 7.83
CA HIS A 433 -8.60 6.99 7.71
C HIS A 433 -8.48 6.20 9.02
N ARG A 434 -8.21 6.90 10.13
CA ARG A 434 -8.18 6.30 11.47
C ARG A 434 -9.52 5.66 11.83
N TRP A 435 -10.62 6.37 11.55
CA TRP A 435 -11.97 5.87 11.83
C TRP A 435 -12.35 4.69 10.93
N SER A 436 -12.03 4.72 9.64
CA SER A 436 -12.34 3.63 8.70
C SER A 436 -11.57 2.37 9.06
N CYS A 437 -10.32 2.51 9.51
CA CYS A 437 -9.52 1.37 9.98
C CYS A 437 -10.03 0.74 11.27
N ASN A 438 -10.63 1.55 12.15
CA ASN A 438 -11.18 1.08 13.43
C ASN A 438 -12.71 0.98 13.39
N PHE A 439 -13.31 0.99 12.20
CA PHE A 439 -14.75 0.98 12.05
C PHE A 439 -15.31 -0.41 12.34
N HIS A 440 -15.84 -0.57 13.54
CA HIS A 440 -16.54 -1.78 13.96
C HIS A 440 -17.97 -1.45 14.39
N THR A 441 -18.97 -1.99 13.68
CA THR A 441 -20.38 -1.75 14.04
C THR A 441 -20.97 -2.88 14.88
N LYS A 442 -21.50 -2.56 16.06
CA LYS A 442 -22.36 -3.45 16.84
C LYS A 442 -23.83 -3.20 16.45
N ALA A 443 -24.43 -4.09 15.67
CA ALA A 443 -25.82 -3.96 15.22
C ALA A 443 -26.84 -4.24 16.35
N PRO A 444 -27.87 -3.39 16.55
CA PRO A 444 -29.01 -3.70 17.40
C PRO A 444 -29.84 -4.88 16.86
N ARG A 445 -30.27 -5.80 17.74
CA ARG A 445 -31.16 -6.92 17.35
C ARG A 445 -32.61 -6.43 17.15
N GLY A 446 -33.25 -6.81 16.04
CA GLY A 446 -34.72 -6.87 15.94
C GLY A 446 -35.45 -5.79 15.11
N PHE A 447 -34.76 -5.00 14.27
CA PHE A 447 -35.41 -3.93 13.49
C PHE A 447 -35.96 -4.42 12.12
N LYS A 448 -37.14 -3.90 11.72
CA LYS A 448 -37.68 -4.01 10.35
C LYS A 448 -36.98 -2.97 9.46
N ARG A 449 -36.48 -3.38 8.29
CA ARG A 449 -35.78 -2.52 7.32
C ARG A 449 -36.72 -1.47 6.73
N ASN A 450 -36.22 -0.28 6.44
CA ASN A 450 -37.06 0.83 5.97
C ASN A 450 -36.45 1.56 4.76
N VAL A 451 -36.49 0.89 3.60
CA VAL A 451 -36.02 1.42 2.30
C VAL A 451 -36.54 2.84 2.06
N ARG A 452 -37.83 3.06 2.30
CA ARG A 452 -38.48 4.37 2.11
C ARG A 452 -37.90 5.46 3.01
N ALA A 453 -37.62 5.15 4.27
CA ALA A 453 -37.01 6.12 5.18
C ALA A 453 -35.58 6.48 4.80
N VAL A 454 -34.78 5.52 4.30
CA VAL A 454 -33.42 5.80 3.82
C VAL A 454 -33.45 6.82 2.69
N TRP A 455 -34.25 6.57 1.64
CA TRP A 455 -34.39 7.50 0.52
C TRP A 455 -34.96 8.86 0.93
N ASN A 456 -35.93 8.91 1.86
CA ASN A 456 -36.45 10.17 2.38
C ASN A 456 -35.37 10.98 3.11
N ASN A 457 -34.52 10.32 3.90
CA ASN A 457 -33.44 10.99 4.64
C ASN A 457 -32.33 11.49 3.70
N LEU A 458 -31.98 10.71 2.68
CA LEU A 458 -31.08 11.15 1.61
C LEU A 458 -31.62 12.38 0.90
N GLU A 459 -32.90 12.38 0.52
CA GLU A 459 -33.54 13.53 -0.12
C GLU A 459 -33.54 14.76 0.80
N GLN A 460 -33.80 14.59 2.09
CA GLN A 460 -33.73 15.70 3.06
C GLN A 460 -32.31 16.25 3.20
N HIS A 461 -31.32 15.37 3.27
CA HIS A 461 -29.91 15.75 3.39
C HIS A 461 -29.44 16.56 2.19
N TYR A 462 -29.63 16.05 0.97
CA TYR A 462 -29.18 16.77 -0.22
C TYR A 462 -29.96 18.08 -0.46
N ARG A 463 -31.23 18.17 -0.06
CA ARG A 463 -31.95 19.46 -0.03
C ARG A 463 -31.24 20.48 0.84
N SER A 464 -30.94 20.10 2.08
CA SER A 464 -30.24 20.97 3.04
C SER A 464 -28.83 21.33 2.56
N PHE A 465 -28.13 20.38 1.94
CA PHE A 465 -26.79 20.57 1.39
C PHE A 465 -26.79 21.64 0.29
N TYR A 466 -27.65 21.52 -0.73
CA TYR A 466 -27.69 22.52 -1.81
C TYR A 466 -28.22 23.88 -1.35
N GLU A 467 -29.13 23.92 -0.37
CA GLU A 467 -29.56 25.19 0.23
C GLU A 467 -28.38 25.93 0.90
N HIS A 468 -27.53 25.21 1.64
CA HIS A 468 -26.33 25.78 2.26
C HIS A 468 -25.37 26.41 1.23
N TYR A 469 -25.03 25.69 0.16
CA TYR A 469 -24.09 26.18 -0.85
C TYR A 469 -24.67 27.30 -1.72
N LYS A 470 -25.99 27.27 -1.98
CA LYS A 470 -26.69 28.35 -2.67
C LYS A 470 -26.60 29.66 -1.89
N ASP A 471 -26.74 29.61 -0.57
CA ASP A 471 -26.70 30.79 0.29
C ASP A 471 -25.27 31.35 0.44
N ASN A 472 -24.25 30.50 0.35
CA ASN A 472 -22.85 30.86 0.58
C ASN A 472 -22.04 31.22 -0.69
N GLN A 473 -22.62 31.14 -1.90
CA GLN A 473 -21.93 31.42 -3.18
C GLN A 473 -20.63 30.61 -3.41
N HIS A 474 -20.55 29.40 -2.86
CA HIS A 474 -19.45 28.47 -3.10
C HIS A 474 -19.92 27.31 -3.99
N GLU A 475 -19.04 26.79 -4.84
CA GLU A 475 -19.31 25.54 -5.54
C GLU A 475 -19.35 24.38 -4.54
N PRO A 476 -20.36 23.48 -4.61
CA PRO A 476 -20.39 22.32 -3.74
C PRO A 476 -19.29 21.30 -4.12
N PRO A 477 -18.76 20.55 -3.13
CA PRO A 477 -17.85 19.42 -3.38
C PRO A 477 -18.54 18.35 -4.23
N MET A 478 -17.79 17.48 -4.93
CA MET A 478 -18.39 16.43 -5.75
C MET A 478 -19.19 15.47 -4.87
N GLN A 479 -20.46 15.21 -5.21
CA GLN A 479 -21.33 14.36 -4.40
C GLN A 479 -21.27 12.90 -4.89
N VAL A 480 -20.91 12.00 -4.00
CA VAL A 480 -20.83 10.55 -4.26
C VAL A 480 -21.71 9.83 -3.26
N LEU A 481 -22.69 9.07 -3.77
CA LEU A 481 -23.59 8.24 -2.98
C LEU A 481 -23.30 6.77 -3.27
N LEU A 482 -22.73 6.07 -2.29
CA LEU A 482 -22.41 4.66 -2.38
C LEU A 482 -23.45 3.82 -1.65
N PHE A 483 -24.07 2.87 -2.35
CA PHE A 483 -24.90 1.84 -1.73
C PHE A 483 -24.11 0.55 -1.59
N ASN A 484 -23.74 0.17 -0.36
CA ASN A 484 -23.51 -1.23 -0.05
C ASN A 484 -24.88 -1.93 -0.06
N TYR A 485 -25.20 -2.50 -1.22
CA TYR A 485 -26.51 -2.99 -1.58
C TYR A 485 -27.03 -3.99 -0.53
N PRO A 486 -28.12 -3.65 0.19
CA PRO A 486 -28.66 -4.57 1.16
C PRO A 486 -29.37 -5.71 0.43
N SER A 487 -28.78 -6.91 0.50
CA SER A 487 -29.21 -8.14 -0.20
C SER A 487 -30.73 -8.43 -0.19
N LYS A 488 -31.45 -8.00 0.86
CA LYS A 488 -32.89 -8.23 1.01
C LYS A 488 -33.78 -7.16 0.38
N TRP A 489 -33.22 -6.06 -0.11
CA TRP A 489 -33.99 -5.07 -0.84
C TRP A 489 -34.43 -5.65 -2.19
N GLN A 490 -35.62 -5.28 -2.65
CA GLN A 490 -36.12 -5.71 -3.95
C GLN A 490 -35.50 -4.85 -5.04
N ALA A 491 -34.90 -5.48 -6.04
CA ALA A 491 -34.16 -4.79 -7.10
C ALA A 491 -34.99 -3.69 -7.78
N GLN A 492 -36.21 -4.00 -8.19
CA GLN A 492 -37.08 -3.05 -8.89
C GLN A 492 -37.45 -1.83 -8.03
N ASP A 493 -37.89 -2.04 -6.78
CA ASP A 493 -38.26 -0.93 -5.88
C ASP A 493 -37.03 -0.04 -5.57
N PHE A 494 -35.83 -0.63 -5.50
CA PHE A 494 -34.60 0.14 -5.36
C PHE A 494 -34.32 1.00 -6.59
N MET A 495 -34.36 0.42 -7.80
CA MET A 495 -34.09 1.13 -9.04
C MET A 495 -35.12 2.24 -9.32
N ASP A 496 -36.40 1.98 -9.06
CA ASP A 496 -37.48 2.98 -9.23
C ASP A 496 -37.26 4.19 -8.30
N ARG A 497 -36.83 3.95 -7.06
CA ARG A 497 -36.53 5.02 -6.09
C ARG A 497 -35.25 5.77 -6.43
N MET A 498 -34.22 5.06 -6.87
CA MET A 498 -32.97 5.65 -7.32
C MET A 498 -33.21 6.60 -8.51
N ALA A 499 -33.99 6.17 -9.50
CA ALA A 499 -34.36 7.00 -10.64
C ALA A 499 -35.13 8.26 -10.21
N ALA A 500 -36.09 8.13 -9.29
CA ALA A 500 -36.83 9.26 -8.75
C ALA A 500 -35.96 10.23 -7.92
N PHE A 501 -34.90 9.72 -7.28
CA PHE A 501 -33.91 10.52 -6.56
C PHE A 501 -33.00 11.27 -7.55
N GLN A 502 -32.48 10.60 -8.58
CA GLN A 502 -31.63 11.19 -9.61
C GLN A 502 -32.35 12.27 -10.43
N GLU A 503 -33.67 12.16 -10.63
CA GLU A 503 -34.48 13.22 -11.25
C GLU A 503 -34.43 14.52 -10.43
N LYS A 504 -34.35 14.43 -9.10
CA LYS A 504 -34.29 15.58 -8.19
C LYS A 504 -32.86 16.10 -7.98
N PHE A 505 -31.88 15.21 -7.99
CA PHE A 505 -30.47 15.50 -7.72
C PHE A 505 -29.57 14.90 -8.81
N PRO A 506 -29.61 15.43 -10.05
CA PRO A 506 -28.95 14.82 -11.21
C PRO A 506 -27.42 14.86 -11.16
N VAL A 507 -26.85 15.67 -10.26
CA VAL A 507 -25.40 15.84 -10.08
C VAL A 507 -24.80 14.85 -9.07
N VAL A 508 -25.63 14.14 -8.29
CA VAL A 508 -25.14 13.16 -7.32
C VAL A 508 -24.77 11.88 -8.07
N LYS A 509 -23.47 11.52 -8.04
CA LYS A 509 -22.98 10.27 -8.62
C LYS A 509 -23.35 9.11 -7.70
N ILE A 510 -24.07 8.12 -8.23
CA ILE A 510 -24.50 6.95 -7.45
C ILE A 510 -23.70 5.75 -7.89
N PHE A 511 -23.11 5.04 -6.92
CA PHE A 511 -22.46 3.75 -7.13
C PHE A 511 -23.08 2.70 -6.22
N ILE A 512 -23.10 1.45 -6.66
CA ILE A 512 -23.74 0.33 -5.97
C ILE A 512 -22.74 -0.80 -5.85
N VAL A 513 -22.58 -1.37 -4.67
CA VAL A 513 -21.68 -2.50 -4.41
C VAL A 513 -22.45 -3.58 -3.69
N GLY A 514 -22.40 -4.81 -4.16
CA GLY A 514 -23.15 -5.90 -3.55
C GLY A 514 -22.51 -7.24 -3.84
N GLY A 515 -22.98 -8.29 -3.17
CA GLY A 515 -22.52 -9.66 -3.46
C GLY A 515 -23.57 -10.44 -4.24
N GLU A 516 -23.21 -11.68 -4.60
CA GLU A 516 -23.99 -12.66 -5.37
C GLU A 516 -25.36 -13.02 -4.76
N THR A 517 -26.29 -12.06 -4.78
CA THR A 517 -27.68 -12.27 -4.41
C THR A 517 -28.55 -12.05 -5.64
N ASN A 518 -29.62 -12.83 -5.79
CA ASN A 518 -30.54 -12.73 -6.93
C ASN A 518 -31.10 -11.30 -7.17
N ASN A 519 -31.11 -10.44 -6.15
CA ASN A 519 -31.52 -9.04 -6.29
C ASN A 519 -30.37 -8.16 -6.78
N PHE A 520 -29.16 -8.34 -6.24
CA PHE A 520 -28.00 -7.59 -6.69
C PHE A 520 -27.61 -7.94 -8.12
N VAL A 521 -27.58 -9.23 -8.48
CA VAL A 521 -27.28 -9.69 -9.85
C VAL A 521 -28.19 -8.99 -10.86
N LYS A 522 -29.48 -8.83 -10.57
CA LYS A 522 -30.40 -8.06 -11.44
C LYS A 522 -30.02 -6.60 -11.57
N ILE A 523 -29.61 -5.97 -10.48
CA ILE A 523 -29.12 -4.58 -10.51
C ILE A 523 -27.84 -4.51 -11.34
N HIS A 524 -26.94 -5.47 -11.17
CA HIS A 524 -25.69 -5.51 -11.90
C HIS A 524 -25.89 -5.70 -13.41
N ASP A 525 -26.80 -6.59 -13.79
CA ASP A 525 -27.19 -6.81 -15.19
C ASP A 525 -27.83 -5.57 -15.83
N GLU A 526 -28.67 -4.84 -15.07
CA GLU A 526 -29.36 -3.66 -15.58
C GLU A 526 -28.50 -2.38 -15.56
N LEU A 527 -27.55 -2.28 -14.63
CA LEU A 527 -26.76 -1.08 -14.34
C LEU A 527 -25.25 -1.41 -14.19
N PRO A 528 -24.59 -2.06 -15.16
CA PRO A 528 -23.20 -2.52 -15.04
C PRO A 528 -22.20 -1.36 -14.89
N ASP A 529 -22.53 -0.18 -15.44
CA ASP A 529 -21.63 0.98 -15.40
C ASP A 529 -21.50 1.63 -14.01
N ILE A 530 -22.44 1.38 -13.09
CA ILE A 530 -22.46 2.00 -11.76
C ILE A 530 -22.59 0.99 -10.63
N SER A 531 -22.48 -0.30 -10.94
CA SER A 531 -22.61 -1.39 -9.97
C SER A 531 -21.39 -2.32 -10.01
N PHE A 532 -21.00 -2.85 -8.86
CA PHE A 532 -19.78 -3.62 -8.68
C PHE A 532 -20.02 -4.82 -7.76
N ASP A 533 -19.69 -6.03 -8.22
CA ASP A 533 -19.81 -7.23 -7.39
C ASP A 533 -18.62 -7.37 -6.44
N TYR A 534 -18.87 -7.74 -5.20
CA TYR A 534 -17.85 -8.16 -4.24
C TYR A 534 -16.94 -9.26 -4.78
N SER A 535 -17.46 -10.15 -5.63
CA SER A 535 -16.67 -11.20 -6.28
C SER A 535 -15.93 -10.74 -7.53
N ASP A 536 -16.19 -9.54 -8.06
CA ASP A 536 -15.34 -8.94 -9.11
C ASP A 536 -14.27 -8.02 -8.51
N THR A 537 -14.46 -7.59 -7.25
CA THR A 537 -13.59 -6.66 -6.53
C THR A 537 -12.61 -7.33 -5.58
N HIS A 538 -12.04 -8.48 -5.96
CA HIS A 538 -11.06 -9.23 -5.12
C HIS A 538 -9.81 -8.42 -4.72
N HIS A 539 -9.61 -7.23 -5.32
CA HIS A 539 -8.71 -6.18 -4.89
C HIS A 539 -9.52 -4.92 -4.65
N TRP A 540 -9.81 -4.62 -3.38
CA TRP A 540 -10.54 -3.42 -2.99
C TRP A 540 -9.85 -2.12 -3.44
N ASP A 541 -8.54 -2.17 -3.66
CA ASP A 541 -7.74 -1.15 -4.35
C ASP A 541 -8.23 -0.88 -5.78
N SER A 542 -8.40 -1.94 -6.58
CA SER A 542 -8.93 -1.84 -7.95
C SER A 542 -10.39 -1.37 -7.97
N PHE A 543 -11.18 -1.75 -6.95
CA PHE A 543 -12.53 -1.22 -6.78
C PHE A 543 -12.53 0.29 -6.54
N ALA A 544 -11.74 0.75 -5.56
CA ALA A 544 -11.61 2.15 -5.23
C ALA A 544 -11.03 2.94 -6.42
N GLU A 545 -10.05 2.38 -7.13
CA GLU A 545 -9.49 2.96 -8.34
C GLU A 545 -10.53 3.05 -9.47
N ASN A 546 -11.33 2.01 -9.71
CA ASN A 546 -12.39 2.02 -10.72
C ASN A 546 -13.46 3.08 -10.44
N ILE A 547 -13.84 3.25 -9.16
CA ILE A 547 -14.71 4.36 -8.75
C ILE A 547 -14.00 5.69 -9.00
N ASN A 548 -12.74 5.82 -8.59
CA ASN A 548 -11.98 7.05 -8.75
C ASN A 548 -11.79 7.45 -10.23
N ARG A 549 -11.55 6.49 -11.13
CA ARG A 549 -11.49 6.70 -12.58
C ARG A 549 -12.82 7.17 -13.17
N LYS A 550 -13.96 6.90 -12.53
CA LYS A 550 -15.29 7.42 -12.92
C LYS A 550 -15.58 8.81 -12.31
N ILE A 551 -14.78 9.23 -11.34
CA ILE A 551 -14.85 10.53 -10.65
C ILE A 551 -13.93 11.55 -11.32
N CYS A 552 -12.66 11.18 -11.58
CA CYS A 552 -11.56 12.06 -11.95
C CYS A 552 -11.55 12.70 -13.36
N PRO A 553 -12.06 12.10 -14.45
CA PRO A 553 -12.02 12.72 -15.77
C PRO A 553 -13.23 13.62 -16.08
N ASP A 554 -14.07 13.96 -15.09
CA ASP A 554 -15.34 14.64 -15.35
C ASP A 554 -15.20 16.17 -15.28
N PRO A 555 -15.21 16.90 -16.42
CA PRO A 555 -15.40 18.34 -16.40
C PRO A 555 -16.80 18.61 -15.87
N ARG A 556 -16.93 18.89 -14.56
CA ARG A 556 -18.20 19.18 -13.87
C ARG A 556 -19.15 19.88 -14.83
N PRO A 557 -20.26 19.24 -15.26
CA PRO A 557 -21.12 19.89 -16.21
C PRO A 557 -21.74 21.11 -15.52
N LEU A 558 -21.78 22.25 -16.21
CA LEU A 558 -22.42 23.47 -15.71
C LEU A 558 -23.93 23.21 -15.59
N PHE A 559 -24.36 22.67 -14.47
CA PHE A 559 -25.76 22.51 -14.11
C PHE A 559 -26.20 23.65 -13.19
N ASP A 560 -27.38 24.21 -13.43
CA ASP A 560 -28.02 25.12 -12.50
C ASP A 560 -28.36 24.36 -11.20
N MET A 561 -27.98 24.92 -10.05
CA MET A 561 -28.28 24.34 -8.73
C MET A 561 -29.76 23.98 -8.62
N PRO A 562 -30.11 22.76 -8.12
CA PRO A 562 -31.49 22.30 -8.11
C PRO A 562 -32.39 23.25 -7.30
N THR A 563 -33.48 23.70 -7.91
CA THR A 563 -34.44 24.62 -7.27
C THR A 563 -35.56 23.83 -6.59
N PHE A 564 -35.57 23.82 -5.26
CA PHE A 564 -36.62 23.16 -4.50
C PHE A 564 -37.78 24.13 -4.23
N THR A 565 -38.95 23.85 -4.81
CA THR A 565 -40.20 24.54 -4.43
C THR A 565 -40.75 23.90 -3.16
N THR A 566 -40.80 24.68 -2.07
CA THR A 566 -41.39 24.27 -0.80
C THR A 566 -42.87 23.95 -0.97
N THR A 567 -43.20 22.66 -0.94
CA THR A 567 -44.59 22.22 -0.75
C THR A 567 -44.69 21.63 0.65
N PRO A 568 -45.61 22.08 1.51
CA PRO A 568 -45.73 21.56 2.87
C PRO A 568 -46.11 20.07 2.84
N ALA A 569 -45.50 19.28 3.73
CA ALA A 569 -45.83 17.87 3.91
C ALA A 569 -47.31 17.68 4.30
N PRO A 570 -48.02 16.68 3.74
CA PRO A 570 -49.33 16.30 4.25
C PRO A 570 -49.17 15.53 5.57
N GLU A 571 -50.05 15.86 6.52
CA GLU A 571 -50.15 15.25 7.84
C GLU A 571 -50.45 13.74 7.77
N THR A 572 -49.93 13.04 8.78
CA THR A 572 -50.02 11.60 9.02
C THR A 572 -51.44 11.17 9.37
N ASP A 573 -52.05 10.30 8.56
CA ASP A 573 -53.21 9.50 8.96
C ASP A 573 -52.73 8.13 9.47
N GLU A 574 -53.01 7.86 10.74
CA GLU A 574 -52.92 6.55 11.39
C GLU A 574 -54.01 5.63 10.84
N LEU A 575 -53.66 4.46 10.29
CA LEU A 575 -54.61 3.37 10.11
C LEU A 575 -54.00 2.01 10.47
N GLU A 576 -54.84 1.28 11.20
CA GLU A 576 -54.65 0.13 12.09
C GLU A 576 -54.18 -1.17 11.42
N GLU A 577 -53.55 -2.02 12.25
CA GLU A 577 -53.15 -3.40 11.95
C GLU A 577 -54.37 -4.33 11.74
N GLU A 578 -54.34 -5.13 10.66
CA GLU A 578 -55.12 -6.38 10.60
C GLU A 578 -54.17 -7.58 10.47
N VAL A 579 -54.30 -8.49 11.44
CA VAL A 579 -53.66 -9.80 11.51
C VAL A 579 -54.60 -10.81 10.83
N THR A 580 -54.10 -11.56 9.85
CA THR A 580 -54.75 -12.80 9.40
C THR A 580 -53.74 -13.93 9.36
N GLU A 581 -53.94 -14.91 10.25
CA GLU A 581 -53.34 -16.24 10.21
C GLU A 581 -53.86 -17.02 8.98
N GLY A 582 -52.99 -17.81 8.35
CA GLY A 582 -53.31 -18.65 7.19
C GLY A 582 -52.29 -19.77 7.00
N GLU A 583 -52.54 -20.84 7.75
CA GLU A 583 -52.25 -22.29 7.59
C GLU A 583 -51.09 -22.84 6.74
N ASP A 584 -50.46 -23.85 7.36
CA ASP A 584 -49.43 -24.77 6.89
C ASP A 584 -49.77 -25.52 5.59
N GLY A 585 -48.75 -25.69 4.75
CA GLY A 585 -48.72 -26.62 3.64
C GLY A 585 -47.36 -27.32 3.57
N ASP A 586 -47.29 -28.51 4.17
CA ASP A 586 -46.19 -29.47 4.13
C ASP A 586 -46.13 -30.18 2.76
N ILE A 587 -44.99 -30.14 2.08
CA ILE A 587 -44.63 -31.11 1.03
C ILE A 587 -43.14 -31.43 1.16
N THR A 588 -42.86 -32.64 1.65
CA THR A 588 -41.57 -33.34 1.61
C THR A 588 -41.30 -33.89 0.20
N GLU A 589 -40.11 -33.65 -0.37
CA GLU A 589 -39.55 -34.50 -1.43
C GLU A 589 -38.10 -34.89 -1.11
N GLU A 590 -37.87 -36.20 -1.07
CA GLU A 590 -36.60 -36.89 -0.95
C GLU A 590 -35.81 -36.84 -2.27
N TYR A 591 -34.50 -36.58 -2.18
CA TYR A 591 -33.55 -36.68 -3.29
C TYR A 591 -33.16 -38.14 -3.54
N SER A 592 -33.34 -38.60 -4.79
CA SER A 592 -32.77 -39.85 -5.31
C SER A 592 -31.56 -39.54 -6.18
N THR A 593 -30.45 -40.22 -5.89
CA THR A 593 -29.17 -40.17 -6.59
C THR A 593 -29.12 -41.23 -7.69
N GLU A 594 -28.75 -40.86 -8.92
CA GLU A 594 -27.95 -41.71 -9.83
C GLU A 594 -27.32 -40.87 -10.96
N ARG A 595 -26.01 -41.06 -11.17
CA ARG A 595 -25.14 -40.40 -12.16
C ARG A 595 -24.92 -41.35 -13.36
N PRO A 596 -24.75 -40.87 -14.61
CA PRO A 596 -24.33 -41.72 -15.72
C PRO A 596 -22.85 -42.07 -15.61
N GLN A 597 -22.49 -43.30 -15.99
CA GLN A 597 -21.10 -43.77 -16.08
C GLN A 597 -20.50 -43.44 -17.45
N VAL A 598 -19.21 -43.09 -17.48
CA VAL A 598 -18.40 -42.91 -18.68
C VAL A 598 -17.24 -43.92 -18.65
N GLU A 599 -16.98 -44.54 -19.80
CA GLU A 599 -16.00 -45.62 -20.03
C GLU A 599 -14.55 -45.11 -20.04
N ASP A 600 -13.66 -45.99 -19.58
CA ASP A 600 -12.21 -45.85 -19.42
C ASP A 600 -11.47 -46.30 -20.69
N SER A 601 -10.55 -45.47 -21.20
CA SER A 601 -9.57 -45.90 -22.21
C SER A 601 -8.28 -45.08 -22.16
N GLY A 602 -7.22 -45.67 -21.58
CA GLY A 602 -5.82 -45.29 -21.87
C GLY A 602 -4.83 -45.73 -20.78
N GLU A 603 -4.14 -46.87 -20.96
CA GLU A 603 -2.96 -47.23 -20.13
C GLU A 603 -1.82 -46.24 -20.42
N CYS A 604 -1.40 -45.48 -19.40
CA CYS A 604 -0.22 -44.63 -19.47
C CYS A 604 1.08 -45.46 -19.50
N ASP A 605 2.15 -44.91 -20.09
CA ASP A 605 3.46 -45.56 -20.14
C ASP A 605 4.03 -45.83 -18.73
N GLU A 606 4.95 -46.80 -18.61
CA GLU A 606 5.55 -47.20 -17.32
C GLU A 606 6.28 -46.00 -16.67
N GLY A 607 5.82 -45.57 -15.49
CA GLY A 607 6.32 -44.38 -14.78
C GLY A 607 5.34 -43.21 -14.75
N PHE A 608 4.26 -43.27 -15.53
CA PHE A 608 3.21 -42.27 -15.55
C PHE A 608 2.00 -42.67 -14.69
N VAL A 609 1.36 -41.65 -14.14
CA VAL A 609 0.13 -41.70 -13.37
C VAL A 609 -1.04 -41.35 -14.28
N GLY A 610 -1.95 -42.30 -14.49
CA GLY A 610 -3.18 -42.08 -15.25
C GLY A 610 -4.30 -41.53 -14.38
N VAL A 611 -4.83 -40.36 -14.75
CA VAL A 611 -6.02 -39.75 -14.14
C VAL A 611 -6.98 -39.34 -15.25
N GLY A 612 -8.15 -39.99 -15.29
CA GLY A 612 -9.06 -39.85 -16.43
C GLY A 612 -8.42 -40.38 -17.72
N SER A 613 -8.35 -39.54 -18.75
CA SER A 613 -7.65 -39.84 -20.02
C SER A 613 -6.28 -39.17 -20.12
N GLU A 614 -5.74 -38.64 -19.02
CA GLU A 614 -4.49 -37.87 -18.98
C GLU A 614 -3.40 -38.63 -18.22
N CYS A 615 -2.14 -38.47 -18.66
CA CYS A 615 -0.97 -39.13 -18.08
C CYS A 615 0.01 -38.10 -17.52
N PHE A 616 0.36 -38.26 -16.24
CA PHE A 616 1.20 -37.33 -15.47
C PHE A 616 2.46 -38.01 -14.93
N GLN A 617 3.57 -37.29 -14.84
CA GLN A 617 4.78 -37.74 -14.16
C GLN A 617 5.03 -36.82 -12.96
N VAL A 618 5.07 -37.40 -11.76
CA VAL A 618 5.17 -36.65 -10.50
C VAL A 618 6.62 -36.65 -10.02
N HIS A 619 7.22 -35.47 -9.89
CA HIS A 619 8.57 -35.28 -9.37
C HIS A 619 8.50 -34.81 -7.91
N ASP A 620 8.50 -35.75 -6.97
CA ASP A 620 8.26 -35.53 -5.54
C ASP A 620 9.53 -35.38 -4.68
N ASN A 621 10.71 -35.59 -5.27
CA ASN A 621 12.01 -35.54 -4.59
C ASN A 621 12.91 -34.37 -5.03
N GLU A 622 12.43 -33.53 -5.95
CA GLU A 622 13.16 -32.37 -6.47
C GLU A 622 12.35 -31.09 -6.23
N PHE A 623 13.04 -29.97 -6.01
CA PHE A 623 12.42 -28.67 -5.80
C PHE A 623 13.06 -27.66 -6.73
N LEU A 624 12.26 -27.11 -7.64
CA LEU A 624 12.74 -26.19 -8.67
C LEU A 624 11.81 -24.99 -8.74
N ARG A 625 12.37 -23.86 -9.18
CA ARG A 625 11.57 -22.71 -9.61
C ARG A 625 10.70 -23.08 -10.79
N TRP A 626 9.57 -22.40 -10.97
CA TRP A 626 8.59 -22.78 -11.99
C TRP A 626 9.16 -22.83 -13.41
N ASP A 627 9.99 -21.85 -13.76
CA ASP A 627 10.67 -21.76 -15.06
C ASP A 627 11.67 -22.91 -15.28
N VAL A 628 12.41 -23.27 -14.23
CA VAL A 628 13.39 -24.37 -14.25
C VAL A 628 12.68 -25.73 -14.27
N ALA A 629 11.60 -25.90 -13.51
CA ALA A 629 10.75 -27.09 -13.52
C ALA A 629 10.13 -27.33 -14.90
N ARG A 630 9.69 -26.25 -15.56
CA ARG A 630 9.18 -26.32 -16.93
C ARG A 630 10.23 -26.80 -17.92
N GLN A 631 11.43 -26.24 -17.84
CA GLN A 631 12.53 -26.64 -18.70
C GLN A 631 12.91 -28.11 -18.47
N HIS A 632 12.88 -28.58 -17.22
CA HIS A 632 13.08 -29.99 -16.87
C HIS A 632 12.07 -30.90 -17.56
N CYS A 633 10.76 -30.62 -17.44
CA CYS A 633 9.73 -31.42 -18.13
C CYS A 633 9.94 -31.46 -19.65
N LYS A 634 10.38 -30.35 -20.26
CA LYS A 634 10.66 -30.28 -21.70
C LYS A 634 11.84 -31.14 -22.15
N GLU A 635 12.86 -31.28 -21.32
CA GLU A 635 14.01 -32.14 -21.60
C GLU A 635 13.65 -33.62 -21.58
N GLU A 636 12.60 -34.00 -20.83
CA GLU A 636 12.00 -35.34 -20.83
C GLU A 636 11.00 -35.58 -21.97
N GLY A 637 10.76 -34.59 -22.84
CA GLY A 637 9.78 -34.66 -23.92
C GLY A 637 8.33 -34.42 -23.48
N LEU A 638 8.14 -33.79 -22.31
CA LEU A 638 6.85 -33.43 -21.72
C LEU A 638 6.73 -31.89 -21.61
N ASP A 639 5.75 -31.37 -20.87
CA ASP A 639 5.74 -29.99 -20.34
C ASP A 639 5.04 -30.02 -18.96
N LEU A 640 5.02 -28.91 -18.22
CA LEU A 640 4.33 -28.86 -16.92
C LEU A 640 2.83 -29.16 -17.07
N ALA A 641 2.26 -29.84 -16.08
CA ALA A 641 0.89 -30.35 -16.16
C ALA A 641 -0.19 -29.27 -16.23
N ALA A 642 -1.11 -29.40 -17.18
CA ALA A 642 -2.32 -28.60 -17.32
C ALA A 642 -3.55 -29.52 -17.25
N PRO A 643 -3.88 -30.04 -16.04
CA PRO A 643 -4.92 -31.07 -15.89
C PRO A 643 -6.30 -30.54 -16.23
N SER A 644 -7.08 -31.33 -16.98
CA SER A 644 -8.48 -30.99 -17.32
C SER A 644 -9.42 -31.02 -16.11
N ASP A 645 -9.10 -31.83 -15.09
CA ASP A 645 -9.79 -31.87 -13.80
C ASP A 645 -8.77 -31.84 -12.64
N PRO A 646 -8.40 -30.64 -12.15
CA PRO A 646 -7.45 -30.50 -11.04
C PRO A 646 -7.91 -31.18 -9.74
N VAL A 647 -9.22 -31.34 -9.52
CA VAL A 647 -9.75 -32.00 -8.31
C VAL A 647 -9.53 -33.51 -8.39
N MET A 648 -9.77 -34.11 -9.56
CA MET A 648 -9.52 -35.53 -9.78
C MET A 648 -8.04 -35.90 -9.62
N LEU A 649 -7.13 -35.07 -10.14
CA LEU A 649 -5.69 -35.25 -9.96
C LEU A 649 -5.30 -35.17 -8.47
N ARG A 650 -5.85 -34.20 -7.73
CA ARG A 650 -5.61 -34.03 -6.29
C ARG A 650 -6.07 -35.27 -5.50
N ASP A 651 -7.27 -35.77 -5.78
CA ASP A 651 -7.82 -36.95 -5.11
C ASP A 651 -6.99 -38.21 -5.37
N PHE A 652 -6.48 -38.37 -6.60
CA PHE A 652 -5.57 -39.46 -6.94
C PHE A 652 -4.28 -39.38 -6.11
N LEU A 653 -3.61 -38.23 -6.10
CA LEU A 653 -2.34 -38.05 -5.39
C LEU A 653 -2.48 -38.27 -3.88
N GLN A 654 -3.59 -37.82 -3.29
CA GLN A 654 -3.88 -38.08 -1.88
C GLN A 654 -4.05 -39.56 -1.55
N GLN A 655 -4.69 -40.34 -2.42
CA GLN A 655 -4.95 -41.76 -2.19
C GLN A 655 -3.67 -42.62 -2.33
N HIS A 656 -2.63 -42.08 -2.95
CA HIS A 656 -1.37 -42.76 -3.23
C HIS A 656 -0.18 -42.20 -2.42
N ASP A 657 -0.46 -41.55 -1.28
CA ASP A 657 0.56 -40.98 -0.38
C ASP A 657 1.45 -39.89 -1.02
N LEU A 658 1.01 -39.27 -2.12
CA LEU A 658 1.69 -38.17 -2.83
C LEU A 658 1.10 -36.80 -2.48
N GLY A 659 0.59 -36.66 -1.26
CA GLY A 659 -0.11 -35.48 -0.74
C GLY A 659 0.80 -34.28 -0.43
N TYR A 660 1.59 -33.81 -1.40
CA TYR A 660 2.46 -32.63 -1.31
C TYR A 660 1.93 -31.46 -2.15
N ASP A 661 2.66 -30.36 -2.15
CA ASP A 661 2.38 -29.20 -2.98
C ASP A 661 3.29 -29.23 -4.22
N TYR A 662 2.76 -28.90 -5.40
CA TYR A 662 3.44 -29.05 -6.69
C TYR A 662 3.23 -27.86 -7.62
N TRP A 663 4.22 -27.50 -8.43
CA TRP A 663 4.00 -26.68 -9.60
C TRP A 663 3.17 -27.41 -10.65
N LEU A 664 2.17 -26.69 -11.18
CA LEU A 664 1.48 -27.00 -12.41
C LEU A 664 1.80 -25.98 -13.50
N GLY A 665 1.48 -26.33 -14.73
CA GLY A 665 1.79 -25.57 -15.95
C GLY A 665 0.88 -24.37 -16.18
N ALA A 666 0.53 -23.59 -15.16
CA ALA A 666 -0.14 -22.31 -15.34
C ALA A 666 0.60 -21.17 -14.65
N ARG A 667 0.50 -19.99 -15.26
CA ARG A 667 1.04 -18.75 -14.70
C ARG A 667 0.12 -17.57 -15.01
N GLY A 668 0.19 -16.55 -14.18
CA GLY A 668 -0.51 -15.30 -14.43
C GLY A 668 0.19 -14.46 -15.50
N THR A 669 -0.61 -13.68 -16.23
CA THR A 669 -0.14 -12.81 -17.33
C THR A 669 -0.52 -11.34 -17.12
N GLY A 670 -1.24 -11.04 -16.05
CA GLY A 670 -1.87 -9.74 -15.79
C GLY A 670 -3.33 -9.69 -16.27
N ASP A 671 -3.68 -10.44 -17.32
CA ASP A 671 -5.07 -10.54 -17.82
C ASP A 671 -5.82 -11.77 -17.29
N GLY A 672 -5.12 -12.62 -16.52
CA GLY A 672 -5.62 -13.89 -16.01
C GLY A 672 -4.51 -14.93 -15.89
N PHE A 673 -4.87 -16.10 -15.36
CA PHE A 673 -4.01 -17.27 -15.35
C PHE A 673 -4.29 -18.12 -16.57
N PHE A 674 -3.22 -18.54 -17.24
CA PHE A 674 -3.31 -19.38 -18.42
C PHE A 674 -2.43 -20.61 -18.24
N TRP A 675 -2.98 -21.75 -18.59
CA TRP A 675 -2.24 -22.98 -18.75
C TRP A 675 -1.25 -22.84 -19.91
N ILE A 676 -0.18 -23.63 -19.90
CA ILE A 676 0.84 -23.66 -20.95
C ILE A 676 0.28 -24.06 -22.32
N ASN A 677 -0.90 -24.68 -22.38
CA ASN A 677 -1.64 -25.01 -23.60
C ASN A 677 -2.47 -23.82 -24.14
N GLY A 678 -2.49 -22.69 -23.43
CA GLY A 678 -3.15 -21.45 -23.84
C GLY A 678 -4.57 -21.26 -23.29
N GLU A 679 -5.15 -22.26 -22.65
CA GLU A 679 -6.50 -22.17 -22.06
C GLU A 679 -6.47 -21.37 -20.75
N PRO A 680 -7.53 -20.60 -20.43
CA PRO A 680 -7.65 -19.91 -19.15
C PRO A 680 -7.82 -20.90 -17.99
N VAL A 681 -7.39 -20.49 -16.79
CA VAL A 681 -7.53 -21.27 -15.56
C VAL A 681 -8.79 -20.83 -14.80
N ASP A 682 -9.91 -21.48 -15.07
CA ASP A 682 -11.22 -21.15 -14.46
C ASP A 682 -11.35 -21.58 -12.99
N GLY A 683 -10.41 -22.39 -12.48
CA GLY A 683 -10.42 -22.93 -11.12
C GLY A 683 -10.52 -24.46 -11.06
N PRO A 684 -10.80 -25.05 -9.88
CA PRO A 684 -11.27 -24.38 -8.68
C PRO A 684 -10.10 -23.92 -7.80
N TRP A 685 -10.09 -22.62 -7.48
CA TRP A 685 -9.06 -21.97 -6.67
C TRP A 685 -9.38 -21.96 -5.18
N GLN A 686 -8.36 -21.99 -4.35
CA GLN A 686 -8.52 -21.79 -2.92
C GLN A 686 -9.13 -20.42 -2.63
N PRO A 687 -9.91 -20.29 -1.54
CA PRO A 687 -10.46 -18.99 -1.17
C PRO A 687 -9.36 -17.93 -1.07
N GLY A 688 -9.49 -16.84 -1.83
CA GLY A 688 -8.46 -15.79 -1.92
C GLY A 688 -7.42 -15.97 -3.03
N HIS A 689 -7.55 -17.00 -3.86
CA HIS A 689 -6.71 -17.28 -5.03
C HIS A 689 -7.57 -17.33 -6.31
N PRO A 690 -7.01 -17.01 -7.49
CA PRO A 690 -5.67 -16.48 -7.65
C PRO A 690 -5.59 -14.98 -7.30
N PHE A 691 -4.43 -14.52 -6.84
CA PHE A 691 -4.14 -13.10 -6.69
C PHE A 691 -3.98 -12.44 -8.08
N VAL A 692 -4.63 -11.29 -8.31
CA VAL A 692 -4.89 -10.78 -9.68
C VAL A 692 -3.69 -10.01 -10.26
N SER A 693 -2.69 -9.63 -9.47
CA SER A 693 -1.44 -9.00 -9.97
C SER A 693 -0.44 -10.00 -10.62
N GLY A 694 -0.93 -11.15 -11.08
CA GLY A 694 -0.18 -12.40 -11.15
C GLY A 694 0.92 -12.59 -12.21
N ARG A 695 1.54 -11.54 -12.78
CA ARG A 695 2.61 -11.74 -13.81
C ARG A 695 3.79 -12.58 -13.31
N ASN A 696 4.10 -12.49 -12.01
CA ASN A 696 5.09 -13.34 -11.33
C ASN A 696 4.46 -14.38 -10.39
N ARG A 697 3.23 -14.84 -10.71
CA ARG A 697 2.53 -15.88 -9.95
C ARG A 697 2.30 -17.10 -10.82
N CYS A 698 2.56 -18.26 -10.25
CA CYS A 698 2.49 -19.56 -10.87
C CYS A 698 1.55 -20.46 -10.07
N VAL A 699 0.96 -21.46 -10.70
CA VAL A 699 -0.02 -22.32 -10.05
C VAL A 699 0.66 -23.36 -9.17
N ASP A 700 0.57 -23.13 -7.86
CA ASP A 700 0.91 -24.06 -6.79
C ASP A 700 -0.30 -24.94 -6.49
N PHE A 701 -0.11 -26.25 -6.64
CA PHE A 701 -1.15 -27.25 -6.53
C PHE A 701 -1.07 -27.93 -5.18
N ARG A 702 -1.94 -27.51 -4.27
CA ARG A 702 -1.95 -28.00 -2.88
C ARG A 702 -2.88 -29.17 -2.73
N THR A 703 -2.32 -30.37 -2.82
CA THR A 703 -3.11 -31.60 -2.78
C THR A 703 -3.82 -31.82 -1.43
N LYS A 704 -3.39 -31.15 -0.35
CA LYS A 704 -4.05 -31.18 0.97
C LYS A 704 -5.30 -30.31 1.05
N SER A 705 -5.45 -29.34 0.15
CA SER A 705 -6.58 -28.41 0.13
C SER A 705 -7.69 -28.87 -0.83
N LEU A 706 -8.89 -28.34 -0.60
CA LEU A 706 -10.00 -28.38 -1.56
C LEU A 706 -10.74 -27.03 -1.44
N PRO A 707 -10.73 -26.18 -2.48
CA PRO A 707 -10.13 -26.39 -3.81
C PRO A 707 -8.59 -26.51 -3.82
N PRO A 708 -7.96 -27.12 -4.86
CA PRO A 708 -6.53 -27.44 -4.82
C PRO A 708 -5.62 -26.38 -5.46
N LEU A 709 -6.14 -25.47 -6.29
CA LEU A 709 -5.31 -24.47 -6.97
C LEU A 709 -5.00 -23.29 -6.04
N PHE A 710 -3.75 -22.87 -6.02
CA PHE A 710 -3.24 -21.72 -5.28
C PHE A 710 -2.27 -20.99 -6.22
N ASP A 711 -2.21 -19.66 -6.18
CA ASP A 711 -1.16 -18.93 -6.90
C ASP A 711 -0.01 -18.57 -5.95
N PHE A 712 1.20 -18.90 -6.36
CA PHE A 712 2.40 -18.72 -5.56
C PHE A 712 3.50 -18.10 -6.40
N THR A 713 4.44 -17.39 -5.80
CA THR A 713 5.48 -16.67 -6.54
C THR A 713 6.31 -17.64 -7.38
N CYS A 714 6.45 -17.36 -8.69
CA CYS A 714 7.12 -18.27 -9.62
C CYS A 714 8.60 -18.55 -9.29
N SER A 715 9.24 -17.64 -8.54
CA SER A 715 10.61 -17.75 -8.05
C SER A 715 10.78 -18.68 -6.85
N ASN A 716 9.68 -19.16 -6.25
CA ASN A 716 9.75 -20.15 -5.18
C ASN A 716 10.11 -21.52 -5.73
N SER A 717 10.81 -22.33 -4.95
CA SER A 717 11.14 -23.71 -5.33
C SER A 717 10.06 -24.67 -4.84
N GLN A 718 9.50 -25.46 -5.74
CA GLN A 718 8.47 -26.46 -5.43
C GLN A 718 8.76 -27.76 -6.18
N ARG A 719 8.21 -28.87 -5.68
CA ARG A 719 8.01 -30.09 -6.48
C ARG A 719 7.19 -29.77 -7.71
N PHE A 720 7.16 -30.64 -8.71
CA PHE A 720 6.43 -30.33 -9.94
C PHE A 720 5.85 -31.58 -10.59
N ILE A 721 4.83 -31.38 -11.42
CA ILE A 721 4.17 -32.45 -12.16
C ILE A 721 4.31 -32.14 -13.65
N CYS A 722 4.85 -33.07 -14.41
CA CYS A 722 4.88 -33.01 -15.86
C CYS A 722 3.68 -33.76 -16.44
N GLN A 723 3.23 -33.37 -17.63
CA GLN A 723 2.15 -34.04 -18.37
C GLN A 723 2.62 -34.41 -19.77
N GLN A 724 2.18 -35.59 -20.22
CA GLN A 724 2.30 -36.00 -21.60
C GLN A 724 1.10 -35.47 -22.39
N PHE A 725 1.33 -34.49 -23.25
CA PHE A 725 0.30 -33.99 -24.16
C PHE A 725 0.23 -34.89 -25.40
N PRO A 726 -0.96 -35.22 -25.92
CA PRO A 726 -1.10 -35.95 -27.18
C PRO A 726 -0.49 -35.13 -28.34
N GLU A 727 0.28 -35.77 -29.23
CA GLU A 727 0.84 -35.09 -30.40
C GLU A 727 -0.29 -34.56 -31.31
N GLU A 728 -0.22 -33.29 -31.71
CA GLU A 728 -1.11 -32.72 -32.74
C GLU A 728 -0.81 -33.40 -34.09
N GLU A 729 -1.78 -34.13 -34.67
CA GLU A 729 -1.71 -34.70 -36.04
C GLU A 729 -1.83 -33.64 -37.16
#